data_AF-A0A0W0RKI8-F1
#
_entry.id   AF-A0A0W0RKI8-F1
#
_cell.length_a   1.000
_cell.length_b   1.000
_cell.length_c   1.000
_cell.angle_alpha   90.00
_cell.angle_beta   90.00
_cell.angle_gamma   90.00
#
_symmetry.space_group_name_H-M   'P 1'
#
loop_
_entity.id
_entity.type
_entity.pdbx_description
1 polymer ?
#
loop_
_entity_poly.entity_id
_entity_poly.type
_entity_poly.pdbx_seq_one_letter_code
_entity_poly.pdbx_strand_id
1 'polypeptide(L)'
;MGHSTMDSKIEKQPFTLTMLGTLTDFTPELKQIAKPTPYTKGATVKDYPKGETLSVVSFLIKTNSPAKTTKVDAKNPYPLQADEITVINGPKTDGSNVGEKISLGLAAILKAIARGQTLINIIAHSRGAVESILIAHELQAIQTMTSGCATFEEVLKQLAEQQTKRYKGTPTNNTPDIIEPLKSQINLIPKEEQEQWFNKLKTNLPQTSLNFFGIDPVPGDCFPITWYDERFFILPEIIKNAELIYYANERSDWGFTPIYPEVVSKEKQNLVCYSMPGHHGTGSNGNDGSQQGIIVCPDGYKTTHVQKLMIYKILNFLNKHQVAFNDGTQIFHQYTALGRKYSGADAEAKSIKIAALDFPTILRTLYAAIAKNQIGYDAYNSTHYSYMGLTKQRRILHKGRIYGLFNEVFTTYSGYVNEEHALLMQTHFFKIFGLDTKRKNLAEMINTASSVLEENIKKITNKEASILDSEVNRKNVLETFGIVIRQVSQQYLTENWSSIEKEQEKETLYQAIIDILTKFKELSESDNLTIKQFVAELLELSFTSINHTLVVRAHALKKDFNYFQESIDIRLIHFFSALLMQLNHIENSPSVLDEIMSSEEYKKLPDHPSACKIAHIYKKLSGKGLEKYTIEQLTQSYEEQFADPIEDFAKLYQQIQTFIYDLAALRSIVPSKKIEVDELCLLKQANGLVTTAAERFYKNRPSHELPPIAGTDLFMKLAEQHAIEHFGVTDRSKEKNKEPEKANVGTGGYLSGAFSFFWNPMSRMIYGTSVTTPPNGELTQKESVTPTPT
;
A
#
# COMPACT_ATOMS: atom_id res chain seq x y z
N MET A 1 -60.70 -17.53 -5.38
CA MET A 1 -59.68 -16.47 -5.54
C MET A 1 -58.96 -16.33 -4.21
N GLY A 2 -57.80 -16.97 -4.07
CA GLY A 2 -57.00 -16.93 -2.85
C GLY A 2 -55.93 -15.84 -2.98
N HIS A 3 -55.92 -14.90 -2.03
CA HIS A 3 -54.80 -13.98 -1.85
C HIS A 3 -53.66 -14.72 -1.15
N SER A 4 -52.58 -14.94 -1.90
CA SER A 4 -51.27 -15.32 -1.38
C SER A 4 -50.69 -14.11 -0.63
N THR A 5 -50.58 -14.21 0.68
CA THR A 5 -49.80 -13.29 1.50
C THR A 5 -48.31 -13.54 1.21
N MET A 6 -47.67 -12.57 0.57
CA MET A 6 -46.22 -12.52 0.48
C MET A 6 -45.63 -12.39 1.89
N ASP A 7 -44.98 -13.46 2.38
CA ASP A 7 -44.07 -13.37 3.51
C ASP A 7 -42.89 -12.47 3.13
N SER A 8 -42.94 -11.22 3.56
CA SER A 8 -41.76 -10.36 3.56
C SER A 8 -40.74 -10.99 4.52
N LYS A 9 -39.70 -11.64 3.99
CA LYS A 9 -38.54 -12.09 4.76
C LYS A 9 -37.97 -10.89 5.53
N ILE A 10 -38.23 -10.82 6.82
CA ILE A 10 -37.56 -9.86 7.70
C ILE A 10 -36.08 -10.26 7.71
N GLU A 11 -35.24 -9.52 6.99
CA GLU A 11 -33.78 -9.67 7.07
C GLU A 11 -33.35 -9.45 8.52
N LYS A 12 -32.67 -10.45 9.10
CA LYS A 12 -32.09 -10.32 10.44
C LYS A 12 -30.90 -9.38 10.41
N GLN A 13 -30.67 -8.68 11.51
CA GLN A 13 -29.54 -7.76 11.65
C GLN A 13 -28.20 -8.47 11.38
N PRO A 14 -27.24 -7.79 10.73
CA PRO A 14 -25.94 -8.37 10.43
C PRO A 14 -25.17 -8.72 11.71
N PHE A 15 -24.25 -9.68 11.59
CA PHE A 15 -23.32 -10.03 12.67
C PHE A 15 -21.95 -9.42 12.39
N THR A 16 -21.30 -8.87 13.40
CA THR A 16 -19.94 -8.33 13.31
C THR A 16 -18.97 -9.14 14.17
N LEU A 17 -17.87 -9.57 13.58
CA LEU A 17 -16.73 -10.16 14.27
C LEU A 17 -15.59 -9.14 14.34
N THR A 18 -14.98 -8.98 15.51
CA THR A 18 -13.79 -8.15 15.71
C THR A 18 -12.61 -9.01 16.08
N MET A 19 -11.55 -8.98 15.27
CA MET A 19 -10.29 -9.72 15.49
C MET A 19 -9.18 -8.74 15.87
N LEU A 20 -8.80 -8.69 17.14
CA LEU A 20 -7.76 -7.78 17.62
C LEU A 20 -6.35 -8.25 17.22
N GLY A 21 -5.41 -7.31 17.14
CA GLY A 21 -4.02 -7.57 16.77
C GLY A 21 -3.20 -8.26 17.86
N THR A 22 -2.00 -8.73 17.52
CA THR A 22 -1.08 -9.40 18.46
C THR A 22 -0.96 -8.67 19.79
N LEU A 23 -1.09 -9.41 20.91
CA LEU A 23 -1.06 -8.88 22.28
C LEU A 23 -2.05 -7.73 22.56
N THR A 24 -3.11 -7.59 21.77
CA THR A 24 -4.13 -6.55 21.97
C THR A 24 -5.33 -7.13 22.69
N ASP A 25 -5.62 -6.57 23.87
CA ASP A 25 -6.82 -6.86 24.64
C ASP A 25 -7.92 -5.84 24.37
N PHE A 26 -9.18 -6.29 24.44
CA PHE A 26 -10.35 -5.44 24.29
C PHE A 26 -10.33 -4.27 25.29
N THR A 27 -10.09 -3.06 24.76
CA THR A 27 -9.88 -1.83 25.54
C THR A 27 -10.79 -0.72 25.03
N PRO A 28 -12.10 -0.76 25.33
CA PRO A 28 -13.08 0.20 24.79
C PRO A 28 -13.09 1.55 25.53
N GLU A 29 -12.21 1.77 26.52
CA GLU A 29 -12.35 2.87 27.48
C GLU A 29 -12.21 4.26 26.84
N LEU A 30 -13.33 4.98 26.80
CA LEU A 30 -13.44 6.38 26.38
C LEU A 30 -13.27 7.27 27.60
N LYS A 31 -12.03 7.59 27.99
CA LYS A 31 -11.74 8.36 29.21
C LYS A 31 -12.62 9.62 29.31
N GLN A 32 -13.28 9.76 30.46
CA GLN A 32 -14.09 10.93 30.82
C GLN A 32 -13.32 11.96 31.66
N ILE A 33 -12.16 11.58 32.20
CA ILE A 33 -11.38 12.40 33.12
C ILE A 33 -10.09 12.87 32.45
N ALA A 34 -9.76 14.14 32.65
CA ALA A 34 -8.54 14.76 32.14
C ALA A 34 -7.30 14.02 32.68
N LYS A 35 -6.51 13.43 31.79
CA LYS A 35 -5.10 13.17 32.04
C LYS A 35 -4.30 13.97 31.02
N PRO A 36 -3.41 14.88 31.44
CA PRO A 36 -2.52 15.55 30.51
C PRO A 36 -1.72 14.46 29.78
N THR A 37 -1.97 14.32 28.49
CA THR A 37 -1.11 13.50 27.64
C THR A 37 0.04 14.42 27.25
N PRO A 38 1.30 14.06 27.54
CA PRO A 38 2.41 14.86 27.07
C PRO A 38 2.35 14.92 25.53
N TYR A 39 2.64 16.08 24.97
CA TYR A 39 2.74 16.31 23.52
C TYR A 39 4.15 16.74 23.12
N THR A 40 5.09 16.64 24.07
CA THR A 40 6.47 17.08 23.92
C THR A 40 7.33 15.93 23.45
N LYS A 41 8.22 16.22 22.50
CA LYS A 41 9.21 15.27 22.02
C LYS A 41 10.03 14.70 23.19
N GLY A 42 10.23 13.37 23.19
CA GLY A 42 10.96 12.63 24.22
C GLY A 42 10.11 12.14 25.39
N ALA A 43 8.85 12.56 25.51
CA ALA A 43 7.97 12.07 26.57
C ALA A 43 7.48 10.65 26.30
N THR A 44 7.35 9.86 27.36
CA THR A 44 6.75 8.52 27.31
C THR A 44 5.23 8.60 27.38
N VAL A 45 4.56 7.78 26.57
CA VAL A 45 3.10 7.63 26.54
C VAL A 45 2.71 6.18 26.74
N LYS A 46 1.50 5.96 27.27
CA LYS A 46 0.90 4.63 27.38
C LYS A 46 0.08 4.31 26.15
N ASP A 47 -0.05 3.02 25.85
CA ASP A 47 -0.94 2.54 24.80
C ASP A 47 -2.41 2.79 25.14
N TYR A 48 -3.20 2.98 24.08
CA TYR A 48 -4.66 3.12 24.12
C TYR A 48 -5.18 4.13 25.15
N PRO A 49 -4.61 5.35 25.31
CA PRO A 49 -5.06 6.24 26.36
C PRO A 49 -6.48 6.77 26.12
N LYS A 50 -7.08 6.51 24.96
CA LYS A 50 -8.44 6.90 24.56
C LYS A 50 -9.28 5.71 24.07
N GLY A 51 -8.84 4.49 24.42
CA GLY A 51 -9.39 3.25 23.89
C GLY A 51 -8.69 2.82 22.59
N GLU A 52 -8.66 1.51 22.39
CA GLU A 52 -8.21 0.87 21.15
C GLU A 52 -9.31 0.99 20.09
N THR A 53 -8.93 1.33 18.86
CA THR A 53 -9.87 1.70 17.78
C THR A 53 -10.94 0.66 17.49
N LEU A 54 -10.59 -0.61 17.32
CA LEU A 54 -11.57 -1.66 17.04
C LEU A 54 -12.48 -1.85 18.25
N SER A 55 -11.90 -1.90 19.46
CA SER A 55 -12.61 -2.03 20.72
C SER A 55 -13.66 -0.92 20.93
N VAL A 56 -13.28 0.33 20.62
CA VAL A 56 -14.17 1.49 20.68
C VAL A 56 -15.34 1.35 19.71
N VAL A 57 -15.08 0.93 18.47
CA VAL A 57 -16.13 0.75 17.46
C VAL A 57 -17.05 -0.42 17.82
N SER A 58 -16.51 -1.56 18.25
CA SER A 58 -17.31 -2.72 18.66
C SER A 58 -18.22 -2.41 19.84
N PHE A 59 -17.77 -1.57 20.78
CA PHE A 59 -18.58 -1.11 21.91
C PHE A 59 -19.74 -0.18 21.52
N LEU A 60 -19.68 0.44 20.33
CA LEU A 60 -20.76 1.30 19.81
C LEU A 60 -21.85 0.52 19.08
N ILE A 61 -21.61 -0.73 18.70
CA ILE A 61 -22.60 -1.54 17.96
C ILE A 61 -23.83 -1.73 18.84
N LYS A 62 -25.01 -1.46 18.27
CA LYS A 62 -26.29 -1.61 18.96
C LYS A 62 -26.59 -3.10 19.10
N THR A 63 -26.94 -3.52 20.30
CA THR A 63 -27.31 -4.89 20.61
C THR A 63 -28.74 -4.94 21.16
N ASN A 64 -29.49 -5.99 20.85
CA ASN A 64 -30.87 -6.12 21.33
C ASN A 64 -30.93 -6.43 22.84
N SER A 65 -29.90 -7.07 23.37
CA SER A 65 -29.67 -7.28 24.80
C SER A 65 -28.31 -6.71 25.20
N PRO A 66 -28.10 -6.29 26.46
CA PRO A 66 -26.79 -5.81 26.91
C PRO A 66 -25.70 -6.83 26.57
N ALA A 67 -24.66 -6.39 25.85
CA ALA A 67 -23.54 -7.25 25.50
C ALA A 67 -22.86 -7.77 26.78
N LYS A 68 -22.55 -9.06 26.81
CA LYS A 68 -21.82 -9.68 27.91
C LYS A 68 -20.36 -9.26 27.80
N THR A 69 -19.89 -8.52 28.80
CA THR A 69 -18.47 -8.22 29.01
C THR A 69 -17.94 -9.14 30.11
N THR A 70 -16.97 -9.98 29.79
CA THR A 70 -16.42 -10.95 30.75
C THR A 70 -14.90 -10.91 30.79
N LYS A 71 -14.32 -11.28 31.94
CA LYS A 71 -12.92 -11.67 31.98
C LYS A 71 -12.76 -12.91 31.10
N VAL A 72 -11.79 -12.85 30.20
CA VAL A 72 -11.51 -13.95 29.26
C VAL A 72 -11.00 -15.15 30.05
N ASP A 73 -11.64 -16.30 29.86
CA ASP A 73 -11.22 -17.60 30.40
C ASP A 73 -11.56 -18.75 29.43
N ALA A 74 -11.26 -19.99 29.84
CA ALA A 74 -11.50 -21.17 29.00
C ALA A 74 -12.98 -21.44 28.68
N LYS A 75 -13.92 -20.93 29.50
CA LYS A 75 -15.38 -21.13 29.31
C LYS A 75 -16.00 -20.01 28.49
N ASN A 76 -15.53 -18.78 28.66
CA ASN A 76 -15.92 -17.65 27.82
C ASN A 76 -14.68 -16.94 27.25
N PRO A 77 -14.26 -17.31 26.03
CA PRO A 77 -13.07 -16.76 25.40
C PRO A 77 -13.30 -15.37 24.79
N TYR A 78 -14.54 -14.86 24.83
CA TYR A 78 -14.94 -13.62 24.20
C TYR A 78 -14.99 -12.48 25.23
N PRO A 79 -14.12 -11.45 25.14
CA PRO A 79 -14.19 -10.26 26.01
C PRO A 79 -15.49 -9.45 25.86
N LEU A 80 -16.12 -9.49 24.68
CA LEU A 80 -17.41 -8.87 24.37
C LEU A 80 -18.22 -9.81 23.47
N GLN A 81 -19.45 -10.12 23.88
CA GLN A 81 -20.33 -10.99 23.11
C GLN A 81 -21.81 -10.57 23.22
N ALA A 82 -22.47 -10.49 22.07
CA ALA A 82 -23.92 -10.38 21.89
C ALA A 82 -24.33 -11.11 20.59
N ASP A 83 -25.62 -11.09 20.25
CA ASP A 83 -26.10 -11.71 19.01
C ASP A 83 -25.59 -10.97 17.77
N GLU A 84 -25.33 -9.66 17.87
CA GLU A 84 -24.89 -8.79 16.77
C GLU A 84 -23.37 -8.61 16.69
N ILE A 85 -22.63 -8.90 17.76
CA ILE A 85 -21.19 -8.62 17.86
C ILE A 85 -20.45 -9.66 18.69
N THR A 86 -19.25 -10.03 18.26
CA THR A 86 -18.27 -10.75 19.09
C THR A 86 -16.89 -10.17 18.88
N VAL A 87 -16.16 -9.96 19.97
CA VAL A 87 -14.75 -9.53 19.94
C VAL A 87 -13.87 -10.69 20.39
N ILE A 88 -12.70 -10.83 19.75
CA ILE A 88 -11.68 -11.80 20.10
C ILE A 88 -10.37 -11.05 20.37
N ASN A 89 -9.81 -11.21 21.58
CA ASN A 89 -8.48 -10.70 21.91
C ASN A 89 -7.43 -11.35 21.01
N GLY A 90 -6.41 -10.59 20.67
CA GLY A 90 -5.41 -11.02 19.71
C GLY A 90 -4.54 -12.19 20.18
N PRO A 91 -3.79 -12.77 19.26
CA PRO A 91 -2.91 -13.89 19.56
C PRO A 91 -1.67 -13.46 20.35
N LYS A 92 -0.96 -14.46 20.88
CA LYS A 92 0.37 -14.27 21.49
C LYS A 92 1.39 -13.89 20.42
N THR A 93 2.48 -13.25 20.85
CA THR A 93 3.58 -12.81 19.96
C THR A 93 4.16 -13.95 19.13
N ASP A 94 4.30 -15.13 19.73
CA ASP A 94 4.85 -16.33 19.08
C ASP A 94 3.88 -16.99 18.08
N GLY A 95 2.64 -16.51 17.99
CA GLY A 95 1.62 -17.07 17.12
C GLY A 95 1.13 -18.48 17.51
N SER A 96 1.53 -19.00 18.68
CA SER A 96 1.23 -20.38 19.10
C SER A 96 -0.27 -20.68 19.20
N ASN A 97 -1.10 -19.66 19.37
CA ASN A 97 -2.55 -19.78 19.51
C ASN A 97 -3.35 -19.16 18.35
N VAL A 98 -2.74 -18.85 17.21
CA VAL A 98 -3.51 -18.30 16.05
C VAL A 98 -4.59 -19.28 15.58
N GLY A 99 -4.31 -20.60 15.61
CA GLY A 99 -5.30 -21.64 15.29
C GLY A 99 -6.54 -21.53 16.17
N GLU A 100 -6.35 -21.39 17.48
CA GLU A 100 -7.42 -21.17 18.46
C GLU A 100 -8.23 -19.89 18.12
N LYS A 101 -7.58 -18.77 17.83
CA LYS A 101 -8.26 -17.50 17.50
C LYS A 101 -9.12 -17.62 16.24
N ILE A 102 -8.59 -18.28 15.20
CA ILE A 102 -9.34 -18.58 13.98
C ILE A 102 -10.58 -19.42 14.31
N SER A 103 -10.42 -20.49 15.09
CA SER A 103 -11.53 -21.36 15.50
C SER A 103 -12.61 -20.62 16.29
N LEU A 104 -12.20 -19.73 17.20
CA LEU A 104 -13.13 -18.92 18.00
C LEU A 104 -13.97 -17.99 17.12
N GLY A 105 -13.34 -17.35 16.12
CA GLY A 105 -14.02 -16.49 15.16
C GLY A 105 -14.96 -17.28 14.27
N LEU A 106 -14.51 -18.42 13.76
CA LEU A 106 -15.33 -19.32 12.94
C LEU A 106 -16.53 -19.86 13.73
N ALA A 107 -16.35 -20.30 14.97
CA ALA A 107 -17.44 -20.76 15.83
C ALA A 107 -18.47 -19.65 16.08
N ALA A 108 -18.04 -18.41 16.30
CA ALA A 108 -18.93 -17.26 16.51
C ALA A 108 -19.77 -16.98 15.26
N ILE A 109 -19.14 -16.99 14.08
CA ILE A 109 -19.83 -16.81 12.79
C ILE A 109 -20.82 -17.94 12.53
N LEU A 110 -20.43 -19.21 12.69
CA LEU A 110 -21.33 -20.35 12.47
C LEU A 110 -22.56 -20.31 13.39
N LYS A 111 -22.37 -19.90 14.65
CA LYS A 111 -23.48 -19.67 15.60
C LYS A 111 -24.41 -18.54 15.11
N ALA A 112 -23.86 -17.46 14.56
CA ALA A 112 -24.65 -16.37 13.97
C ALA A 112 -25.44 -16.82 12.73
N ILE A 113 -24.82 -17.59 11.84
CA ILE A 113 -25.47 -18.11 10.64
C ILE A 113 -26.58 -19.09 11.01
N ALA A 114 -26.39 -19.94 12.03
CA ALA A 114 -27.46 -20.79 12.54
C ALA A 114 -28.63 -19.99 13.15
N ARG A 115 -28.40 -18.77 13.64
CA ARG A 115 -29.48 -17.84 14.02
C ARG A 115 -30.14 -17.16 12.82
N GLY A 116 -29.63 -17.31 11.60
CA GLY A 116 -30.16 -16.69 10.38
C GLY A 116 -29.51 -15.35 10.02
N GLN A 117 -28.37 -15.01 10.63
CA GLN A 117 -27.59 -13.83 10.27
C GLN A 117 -26.64 -14.23 9.14
N THR A 118 -26.95 -13.86 7.90
CA THR A 118 -26.19 -14.25 6.70
C THR A 118 -25.28 -13.15 6.17
N LEU A 119 -25.50 -11.89 6.58
CA LEU A 119 -24.58 -10.79 6.33
C LEU A 119 -23.59 -10.69 7.49
N ILE A 120 -22.33 -11.02 7.24
CA ILE A 120 -21.27 -11.04 8.24
C ILE A 120 -20.26 -9.94 7.94
N ASN A 121 -19.90 -9.16 8.95
CA ASN A 121 -18.87 -8.13 8.86
C ASN A 121 -17.67 -8.56 9.72
N ILE A 122 -16.45 -8.40 9.24
CA ILE A 122 -15.23 -8.61 10.02
C ILE A 122 -14.43 -7.31 10.03
N ILE A 123 -14.08 -6.84 11.23
CA ILE A 123 -13.11 -5.75 11.41
C ILE A 123 -11.88 -6.30 12.13
N ALA A 124 -10.68 -5.99 11.66
CA ALA A 124 -9.48 -6.63 12.17
C ALA A 124 -8.22 -5.78 12.04
N HIS A 125 -7.21 -6.05 12.88
CA HIS A 125 -5.90 -5.39 12.84
C HIS A 125 -4.77 -6.41 12.95
N SER A 126 -3.64 -6.13 12.30
CA SER A 126 -2.39 -6.89 12.43
C SER A 126 -2.57 -8.38 12.07
N ARG A 127 -2.06 -9.27 12.92
CA ARG A 127 -2.26 -10.72 12.85
C ARG A 127 -3.75 -11.11 12.79
N GLY A 128 -4.63 -10.39 13.50
CA GLY A 128 -6.08 -10.61 13.45
C GLY A 128 -6.69 -10.42 12.06
N ALA A 129 -6.11 -9.53 11.24
CA ALA A 129 -6.53 -9.36 9.85
C ALA A 129 -6.12 -10.56 8.97
N VAL A 130 -4.94 -11.15 9.23
CA VAL A 130 -4.51 -12.39 8.55
C VAL A 130 -5.34 -13.59 8.99
N GLU A 131 -5.64 -13.72 10.29
CA GLU A 131 -6.56 -14.72 10.83
C GLU A 131 -7.95 -14.61 10.18
N SER A 132 -8.44 -13.39 9.96
CA SER A 132 -9.74 -13.13 9.31
C SER A 132 -9.80 -13.62 7.86
N ILE A 133 -8.69 -13.51 7.11
CA ILE A 133 -8.60 -14.07 5.75
C ILE A 133 -8.74 -15.61 5.82
N LEU A 134 -8.07 -16.27 6.77
CA LEU A 134 -8.20 -17.71 6.95
C LEU A 134 -9.60 -18.12 7.43
N ILE A 135 -10.22 -17.35 8.33
CA ILE A 135 -11.62 -17.56 8.75
C ILE A 135 -12.54 -17.56 7.52
N ALA A 136 -12.36 -16.62 6.59
CA ALA A 136 -13.15 -16.55 5.37
C ALA A 136 -12.95 -17.77 4.46
N HIS A 137 -11.71 -18.27 4.33
CA HIS A 137 -11.42 -19.50 3.57
C HIS A 137 -12.08 -20.73 4.19
N GLU A 138 -11.96 -20.91 5.52
CA GLU A 138 -12.61 -22.05 6.19
C GLU A 138 -14.13 -21.94 6.12
N LEU A 139 -14.70 -20.74 6.25
CA LEU A 139 -16.14 -20.54 6.09
C LEU A 139 -16.63 -20.90 4.69
N GLN A 140 -15.90 -20.51 3.64
CA GLN A 140 -16.22 -20.90 2.27
C GLN A 140 -16.11 -22.42 2.07
N ALA A 141 -15.09 -23.07 2.65
CA ALA A 141 -14.97 -24.52 2.62
C ALA A 141 -16.18 -25.20 3.30
N ILE A 142 -16.58 -24.74 4.49
CA ILE A 142 -17.77 -25.23 5.18
C ILE A 142 -19.02 -25.00 4.33
N GLN A 143 -19.16 -23.84 3.67
CA GLN A 143 -20.28 -23.55 2.75
C GLN A 143 -20.40 -24.60 1.64
N THR A 144 -19.28 -25.06 1.09
CA THR A 144 -19.27 -26.12 0.06
C THR A 144 -19.50 -27.51 0.64
N MET A 145 -18.89 -27.86 1.78
CA MET A 145 -18.94 -29.21 2.35
C MET A 145 -20.31 -29.54 2.96
N THR A 146 -20.97 -28.53 3.53
CA THR A 146 -22.18 -28.71 4.37
C THR A 146 -23.35 -29.33 3.60
N SER A 147 -23.47 -29.13 2.29
CA SER A 147 -24.55 -29.71 1.48
C SER A 147 -24.50 -31.24 1.38
N GLY A 148 -23.30 -31.83 1.50
CA GLY A 148 -23.09 -33.27 1.37
C GLY A 148 -22.97 -34.03 2.71
N CYS A 149 -22.97 -33.32 3.84
CA CYS A 149 -22.76 -33.93 5.16
C CYS A 149 -24.08 -34.09 5.91
N ALA A 150 -24.30 -35.21 6.60
CA ALA A 150 -25.45 -35.44 7.48
C ALA A 150 -25.29 -34.73 8.83
N THR A 151 -24.07 -34.66 9.36
CA THR A 151 -23.72 -34.08 10.66
C THR A 151 -22.60 -33.04 10.55
N PHE A 152 -22.40 -32.23 11.59
CA PHE A 152 -21.28 -31.29 11.63
C PHE A 152 -19.94 -32.01 11.90
N GLU A 153 -19.96 -33.16 12.57
CA GLU A 153 -18.80 -34.04 12.76
C GLU A 153 -18.19 -34.49 11.42
N GLU A 154 -19.01 -34.77 10.42
CA GLU A 154 -18.54 -35.08 9.06
C GLU A 154 -17.87 -33.88 8.39
N VAL A 155 -18.40 -32.67 8.59
CA VAL A 155 -17.77 -31.43 8.12
C VAL A 155 -16.39 -31.25 8.79
N LEU A 156 -16.31 -31.42 10.13
CA LEU A 156 -15.06 -31.34 10.87
C LEU A 156 -14.02 -32.35 10.37
N LYS A 157 -14.45 -33.58 10.04
CA LYS A 157 -13.57 -34.60 9.45
C LYS A 157 -13.00 -34.13 8.11
N GLN A 158 -13.82 -33.61 7.20
CA GLN A 158 -13.36 -33.11 5.91
C GLN A 158 -12.40 -31.91 6.05
N LEU A 159 -12.68 -31.00 6.99
CA LEU A 159 -11.78 -29.89 7.29
C LEU A 159 -10.42 -30.38 7.84
N ALA A 160 -10.41 -31.37 8.74
CA ALA A 160 -9.17 -31.96 9.26
C ALA A 160 -8.34 -32.62 8.15
N GLU A 161 -9.00 -33.34 7.24
CA GLU A 161 -8.35 -33.89 6.04
C GLU A 161 -7.76 -32.79 5.16
N GLN A 162 -8.50 -31.69 4.96
CA GLN A 162 -8.03 -30.55 4.17
C GLN A 162 -6.82 -29.86 4.82
N GLN A 163 -6.86 -29.58 6.14
CA GLN A 163 -5.73 -28.99 6.86
C GLN A 163 -4.49 -29.91 6.83
N THR A 164 -4.68 -31.23 7.00
CA THR A 164 -3.59 -32.21 6.89
C THR A 164 -2.96 -32.20 5.50
N LYS A 165 -3.77 -32.10 4.44
CA LYS A 165 -3.27 -31.98 3.06
C LYS A 165 -2.47 -30.69 2.86
N ARG A 166 -2.94 -29.55 3.39
CA ARG A 166 -2.22 -28.26 3.30
C ARG A 166 -0.90 -28.28 4.06
N TYR A 167 -0.84 -28.96 5.21
CA TYR A 167 0.38 -29.11 6.00
C TYR A 167 1.44 -29.98 5.32
N LYS A 168 1.01 -31.03 4.60
CA LYS A 168 1.90 -31.93 3.85
C LYS A 168 2.22 -31.44 2.42
N GLY A 169 1.57 -30.39 1.97
CA GLY A 169 1.72 -29.85 0.61
C GLY A 169 2.98 -29.02 0.41
N THR A 170 3.22 -28.64 -0.84
CA THR A 170 4.28 -27.70 -1.25
C THR A 170 3.64 -26.46 -1.87
N PRO A 171 3.91 -25.24 -1.35
CA PRO A 171 4.73 -24.98 -0.18
C PRO A 171 4.05 -25.43 1.13
N THR A 172 4.87 -25.72 2.14
CA THR A 172 4.38 -26.13 3.46
C THR A 172 3.66 -24.96 4.14
N ASN A 173 2.37 -25.15 4.40
CA ASN A 173 1.57 -24.24 5.23
C ASN A 173 1.67 -24.71 6.69
N ASN A 174 2.00 -23.82 7.61
CA ASN A 174 2.24 -24.18 9.01
C ASN A 174 1.22 -23.56 9.97
N THR A 175 0.04 -23.17 9.48
CA THR A 175 -1.07 -22.71 10.31
C THR A 175 -1.38 -23.74 11.41
N PRO A 176 -1.30 -23.36 12.69
CA PRO A 176 -1.67 -24.22 13.82
C PRO A 176 -3.08 -24.80 13.69
N ASP A 177 -3.35 -25.88 14.43
CA ASP A 177 -4.62 -26.60 14.36
C ASP A 177 -5.82 -25.68 14.64
N ILE A 178 -6.77 -25.69 13.70
CA ILE A 178 -8.03 -24.93 13.78
C ILE A 178 -9.18 -25.87 14.19
N ILE A 179 -9.06 -27.18 13.95
CA ILE A 179 -10.22 -28.08 13.96
C ILE A 179 -10.56 -28.53 15.38
N GLU A 180 -9.59 -28.93 16.21
CA GLU A 180 -9.89 -29.35 17.58
C GLU A 180 -10.41 -28.19 18.46
N PRO A 181 -9.86 -26.96 18.39
CA PRO A 181 -10.46 -25.83 19.12
C PRO A 181 -11.86 -25.49 18.59
N LEU A 182 -12.11 -25.59 17.28
CA LEU A 182 -13.45 -25.36 16.71
C LEU A 182 -14.45 -26.39 17.24
N LYS A 183 -14.09 -27.68 17.17
CA LYS A 183 -14.90 -28.78 17.70
C LYS A 183 -15.24 -28.58 19.17
N SER A 184 -14.26 -28.15 19.97
CA SER A 184 -14.47 -27.83 21.39
C SER A 184 -15.53 -26.75 21.60
N GLN A 185 -15.53 -25.71 20.76
CA GLN A 185 -16.50 -24.60 20.85
C GLN A 185 -17.91 -24.95 20.35
N ILE A 186 -18.01 -25.86 19.38
CA ILE A 186 -19.29 -26.37 18.87
C ILE A 186 -19.90 -27.36 19.86
N ASN A 187 -19.10 -28.18 20.53
CA ASN A 187 -19.55 -29.11 21.58
C ASN A 187 -20.12 -28.43 22.83
N LEU A 188 -19.97 -27.10 22.97
CA LEU A 188 -20.68 -26.31 23.98
C LEU A 188 -22.18 -26.16 23.69
N ILE A 189 -22.62 -26.45 22.45
CA ILE A 189 -24.04 -26.51 22.10
C ILE A 189 -24.61 -27.81 22.69
N PRO A 190 -25.73 -27.76 23.44
CA PRO A 190 -26.36 -28.95 24.01
C PRO A 190 -26.62 -30.02 22.95
N LYS A 191 -26.36 -31.30 23.28
CA LYS A 191 -26.42 -32.40 22.31
C LYS A 191 -27.79 -32.51 21.63
N GLU A 192 -28.84 -32.30 22.41
CA GLU A 192 -30.23 -32.26 21.98
C GLU A 192 -30.55 -31.13 20.98
N GLU A 193 -29.73 -30.07 20.92
CA GLU A 193 -29.90 -28.94 20.02
C GLU A 193 -28.99 -29.02 18.78
N GLN A 194 -27.97 -29.88 18.77
CA GLN A 194 -26.95 -29.91 17.72
C GLN A 194 -27.52 -30.23 16.34
N GLU A 195 -28.46 -31.18 16.24
CA GLU A 195 -29.11 -31.52 14.98
C GLU A 195 -29.90 -30.33 14.42
N GLN A 196 -30.68 -29.67 15.29
CA GLN A 196 -31.46 -28.50 14.90
C GLN A 196 -30.55 -27.32 14.51
N TRP A 197 -29.48 -27.11 15.26
CA TRP A 197 -28.47 -26.09 14.96
C TRP A 197 -27.81 -26.33 13.59
N PHE A 198 -27.42 -27.58 13.30
CA PHE A 198 -26.80 -27.92 12.02
C PHE A 198 -27.78 -27.80 10.84
N ASN A 199 -29.05 -28.17 11.04
CA ASN A 199 -30.10 -27.98 10.03
C ASN A 199 -30.36 -26.49 9.73
N LYS A 200 -30.33 -25.63 10.76
CA LYS A 200 -30.40 -24.17 10.56
C LYS A 200 -29.16 -23.65 9.83
N LEU A 201 -27.96 -24.15 10.19
CA LEU A 201 -26.72 -23.80 9.50
C LEU A 201 -26.80 -24.15 8.01
N LYS A 202 -27.18 -25.38 7.66
CA LYS A 202 -27.41 -25.84 6.28
C LYS A 202 -28.33 -24.92 5.47
N THR A 203 -29.39 -24.42 6.11
CA THR A 203 -30.38 -23.56 5.47
C THR A 203 -29.82 -22.17 5.15
N ASN A 204 -29.04 -21.60 6.06
CA ASN A 204 -28.62 -20.20 5.99
C ASN A 204 -27.23 -20.00 5.34
N LEU A 205 -26.35 -21.00 5.45
CA LEU A 205 -24.98 -20.93 4.98
C LEU A 205 -24.84 -20.64 3.47
N PRO A 206 -25.67 -21.18 2.56
CA PRO A 206 -25.60 -20.85 1.13
C PRO A 206 -25.82 -19.37 0.79
N GLN A 207 -26.52 -18.63 1.66
CA GLN A 207 -26.83 -17.21 1.48
C GLN A 207 -25.83 -16.30 2.22
N THR A 208 -24.79 -16.88 2.83
CA THR A 208 -23.84 -16.12 3.65
C THR A 208 -22.86 -15.34 2.78
N SER A 209 -22.62 -14.09 3.16
CA SER A 209 -21.62 -13.21 2.55
C SER A 209 -20.82 -12.47 3.62
N LEU A 210 -19.59 -12.09 3.28
CA LEU A 210 -18.65 -11.40 4.17
C LEU A 210 -18.29 -10.01 3.64
N ASN A 211 -18.20 -9.03 4.54
CA ASN A 211 -17.50 -7.77 4.31
C ASN A 211 -16.33 -7.67 5.29
N PHE A 212 -15.16 -7.24 4.82
CA PHE A 212 -13.92 -7.25 5.58
C PHE A 212 -13.26 -5.87 5.63
N PHE A 213 -12.98 -5.35 6.82
CA PHE A 213 -12.14 -4.18 7.03
C PHE A 213 -10.87 -4.61 7.78
N GLY A 214 -9.74 -4.59 7.11
CA GLY A 214 -8.45 -5.00 7.67
C GLY A 214 -7.50 -3.82 7.85
N ILE A 215 -6.81 -3.76 8.98
CA ILE A 215 -5.75 -2.79 9.24
C ILE A 215 -4.43 -3.52 9.32
N ASP A 216 -3.51 -3.16 8.43
CA ASP A 216 -2.12 -3.55 8.37
C ASP A 216 -1.90 -5.06 8.57
N PRO A 217 -2.37 -5.90 7.62
CA PRO A 217 -2.39 -7.35 7.79
C PRO A 217 -0.96 -7.91 7.80
N VAL A 218 -0.48 -8.34 8.96
CA VAL A 218 0.89 -8.81 9.17
C VAL A 218 0.87 -10.24 9.70
N PRO A 219 1.49 -11.23 9.03
CA PRO A 219 1.53 -12.63 9.46
C PRO A 219 2.66 -12.93 10.46
N GLY A 220 3.73 -12.13 10.50
CA GLY A 220 4.83 -12.29 11.46
C GLY A 220 6.01 -13.00 10.83
N ASP A 221 6.71 -12.27 9.97
CA ASP A 221 7.80 -12.72 9.12
C ASP A 221 9.17 -12.80 9.85
N CYS A 222 9.18 -13.14 11.13
CA CYS A 222 10.43 -13.37 11.86
C CYS A 222 11.16 -14.60 11.29
N PHE A 223 12.48 -14.58 11.13
CA PHE A 223 13.21 -15.74 10.59
C PHE A 223 13.55 -16.76 11.69
N PRO A 224 13.26 -18.06 11.53
CA PRO A 224 12.52 -18.66 10.42
C PRO A 224 11.05 -18.29 10.51
N ILE A 225 10.41 -18.03 9.35
CA ILE A 225 9.01 -17.58 9.27
C ILE A 225 8.14 -18.49 10.13
N THR A 226 7.67 -17.96 11.25
CA THR A 226 6.96 -18.75 12.26
C THR A 226 5.57 -19.13 11.79
N TRP A 227 4.94 -18.31 10.94
CA TRP A 227 3.63 -18.58 10.37
C TRP A 227 3.54 -18.15 8.89
N TYR A 228 3.30 -19.12 8.02
CA TYR A 228 3.09 -18.98 6.58
C TYR A 228 1.94 -19.87 6.12
N ASP A 229 1.02 -19.28 5.36
CA ASP A 229 -0.04 -19.96 4.64
C ASP A 229 -0.26 -19.25 3.30
N GLU A 230 -0.25 -19.98 2.18
CA GLU A 230 -0.44 -19.35 0.86
C GLU A 230 -1.79 -18.64 0.72
N ARG A 231 -2.78 -19.04 1.52
CA ARG A 231 -4.13 -18.46 1.48
C ARG A 231 -4.17 -17.03 2.00
N PHE A 232 -3.14 -16.59 2.73
CA PHE A 232 -3.00 -15.19 3.16
C PHE A 232 -3.13 -14.22 1.98
N PHE A 233 -2.60 -14.59 0.83
CA PHE A 233 -2.47 -13.71 -0.32
C PHE A 233 -3.72 -13.70 -1.22
N ILE A 234 -4.81 -14.36 -0.81
CA ILE A 234 -6.01 -14.53 -1.62
C ILE A 234 -7.26 -14.30 -0.78
N LEU A 235 -8.12 -13.38 -1.19
CA LEU A 235 -9.44 -13.16 -0.61
C LEU A 235 -10.50 -14.05 -1.30
N PRO A 236 -11.12 -15.01 -0.59
CA PRO A 236 -12.08 -15.95 -1.19
C PRO A 236 -13.39 -15.27 -1.62
N GLU A 237 -14.12 -15.84 -2.60
CA GLU A 237 -15.34 -15.23 -3.19
C GLU A 237 -16.47 -14.92 -2.18
N ILE A 238 -16.45 -15.55 -1.00
CA ILE A 238 -17.40 -15.26 0.08
C ILE A 238 -17.26 -13.81 0.59
N ILE A 239 -16.06 -13.21 0.48
CA ILE A 239 -15.82 -11.80 0.77
C ILE A 239 -16.30 -10.97 -0.44
N LYS A 240 -17.33 -10.15 -0.25
CA LYS A 240 -17.90 -9.28 -1.29
C LYS A 240 -17.28 -7.90 -1.31
N ASN A 241 -16.98 -7.36 -0.13
CA ASN A 241 -16.35 -6.04 0.01
C ASN A 241 -15.17 -6.18 0.99
N ALA A 242 -14.02 -5.66 0.58
CA ALA A 242 -12.82 -5.60 1.40
C ALA A 242 -12.21 -4.21 1.35
N GLU A 243 -11.88 -3.66 2.51
CA GLU A 243 -11.08 -2.45 2.63
C GLU A 243 -9.86 -2.73 3.52
N LEU A 244 -8.66 -2.54 2.98
CA LEU A 244 -7.39 -2.81 3.66
C LEU A 244 -6.57 -1.54 3.80
N ILE A 245 -6.10 -1.27 5.03
CA ILE A 245 -5.30 -0.08 5.35
C ILE A 245 -3.86 -0.48 5.65
N TYR A 246 -2.88 0.28 5.17
CA TYR A 246 -1.45 -0.01 5.36
C TYR A 246 -0.67 1.21 5.87
N TYR A 247 0.25 1.02 6.81
CA TYR A 247 1.02 2.12 7.42
C TYR A 247 2.39 2.41 6.76
N ALA A 248 2.56 3.57 6.13
CA ALA A 248 3.73 3.87 5.31
C ALA A 248 5.06 4.08 6.09
N ASN A 249 4.99 4.39 7.39
CA ASN A 249 6.15 4.76 8.22
C ASN A 249 6.56 3.66 9.23
N GLU A 250 6.02 2.44 9.13
CA GLU A 250 6.55 1.30 9.89
C GLU A 250 7.95 0.92 9.36
N ARG A 251 8.92 0.74 10.26
CA ARG A 251 10.34 0.52 9.96
C ARG A 251 11.00 -0.55 10.83
N SER A 252 10.26 -1.32 11.62
CA SER A 252 10.78 -2.57 12.17
C SER A 252 11.26 -3.48 11.04
N ASP A 253 12.48 -3.99 11.16
CA ASP A 253 13.13 -4.77 10.09
C ASP A 253 12.48 -6.14 9.90
N TRP A 254 11.94 -6.74 10.96
CA TRP A 254 11.25 -8.04 10.91
C TRP A 254 9.96 -8.05 11.73
N GLY A 255 9.08 -9.02 11.43
CA GLY A 255 7.84 -9.28 12.14
C GLY A 255 6.66 -8.36 11.78
N PHE A 256 6.91 -7.32 10.98
CA PHE A 256 5.97 -6.26 10.61
C PHE A 256 5.82 -6.05 9.09
N THR A 257 6.29 -7.00 8.28
CA THR A 257 6.07 -6.97 6.83
C THR A 257 4.63 -7.39 6.53
N PRO A 258 3.79 -6.49 5.98
CA PRO A 258 2.40 -6.81 5.71
C PRO A 258 2.26 -7.62 4.42
N ILE A 259 1.17 -8.38 4.32
CA ILE A 259 0.77 -9.08 3.09
C ILE A 259 -0.11 -8.20 2.21
N TYR A 260 -0.11 -8.44 0.91
CA TYR A 260 -1.03 -7.79 -0.04
C TYR A 260 -1.87 -8.84 -0.77
N PRO A 261 -3.09 -9.13 -0.27
CA PRO A 261 -3.92 -10.16 -0.87
C PRO A 261 -4.63 -9.66 -2.13
N GLU A 262 -4.83 -10.58 -3.07
CA GLU A 262 -5.62 -10.35 -4.28
C GLU A 262 -7.01 -10.99 -4.14
N VAL A 263 -7.99 -10.50 -4.90
CA VAL A 263 -9.31 -11.12 -5.00
C VAL A 263 -9.31 -12.23 -6.04
N VAL A 264 -10.04 -13.32 -5.79
CA VAL A 264 -10.22 -14.39 -6.78
C VAL A 264 -11.06 -13.95 -7.98
N SER A 265 -11.94 -12.96 -7.82
CA SER A 265 -12.75 -12.41 -8.91
C SER A 265 -12.96 -10.89 -8.75
N LYS A 266 -12.34 -10.11 -9.65
CA LYS A 266 -12.52 -8.64 -9.71
C LYS A 266 -13.93 -8.22 -10.12
N GLU A 267 -14.72 -9.11 -10.73
CA GLU A 267 -16.11 -8.84 -11.14
C GLU A 267 -17.10 -8.96 -9.98
N LYS A 268 -16.86 -9.91 -9.06
CA LYS A 268 -17.77 -10.24 -7.95
C LYS A 268 -17.36 -9.62 -6.62
N GLN A 269 -16.12 -9.17 -6.50
CA GLN A 269 -15.53 -8.70 -5.24
C GLN A 269 -14.97 -7.30 -5.43
N ASN A 270 -15.31 -6.42 -4.49
CA ASN A 270 -14.73 -5.10 -4.40
C ASN A 270 -13.59 -5.11 -3.37
N LEU A 271 -12.36 -4.87 -3.80
CA LEU A 271 -11.21 -4.69 -2.92
C LEU A 271 -10.66 -3.28 -3.09
N VAL A 272 -10.50 -2.60 -1.97
CA VAL A 272 -9.88 -1.27 -1.89
C VAL A 272 -8.74 -1.32 -0.89
N CYS A 273 -7.57 -0.85 -1.30
CA CYS A 273 -6.38 -0.79 -0.46
C CYS A 273 -5.87 0.64 -0.38
N TYR A 274 -5.60 1.15 0.83
CA TYR A 274 -5.05 2.48 1.02
C TYR A 274 -3.84 2.46 1.94
N SER A 275 -2.83 3.27 1.61
CA SER A 275 -1.79 3.62 2.55
C SER A 275 -2.21 4.80 3.44
N MET A 276 -1.66 4.83 4.65
CA MET A 276 -1.81 5.89 5.65
C MET A 276 -0.45 6.19 6.26
N PRO A 277 -0.14 7.45 6.60
CA PRO A 277 1.07 7.77 7.33
C PRO A 277 0.96 7.26 8.78
N GLY A 278 2.09 6.88 9.36
CA GLY A 278 2.17 6.24 10.68
C GLY A 278 2.96 4.92 10.68
N HIS A 279 3.28 4.45 11.88
CA HIS A 279 3.72 3.07 12.18
C HIS A 279 2.53 2.14 12.44
N HIS A 280 2.79 0.85 12.64
CA HIS A 280 1.78 -0.22 12.77
C HIS A 280 0.66 0.05 13.79
N GLY A 281 0.96 0.73 14.89
CA GLY A 281 0.02 1.06 15.97
C GLY A 281 -0.67 2.41 15.82
N THR A 282 -0.35 3.21 14.80
CA THR A 282 -0.77 4.63 14.73
C THR A 282 -2.29 4.80 14.71
N GLY A 283 -3.00 3.97 13.94
CA GLY A 283 -4.45 4.04 13.88
C GLY A 283 -5.19 3.22 14.94
N SER A 284 -4.49 2.51 15.83
CA SER A 284 -5.10 1.79 16.97
C SER A 284 -4.82 2.47 18.32
N ASN A 285 -3.63 3.04 18.52
CA ASN A 285 -3.15 3.51 19.83
C ASN A 285 -3.80 4.80 20.33
N GLY A 286 -4.03 5.80 19.48
CA GLY A 286 -4.64 7.07 19.92
C GLY A 286 -3.73 8.00 20.74
N ASN A 287 -2.41 7.83 20.61
CA ASN A 287 -1.38 8.70 21.16
C ASN A 287 -0.39 9.11 20.05
N ASP A 288 0.58 9.98 20.38
CA ASP A 288 1.63 10.43 19.45
C ASP A 288 2.95 9.62 19.60
N GLY A 289 2.93 8.52 20.35
CA GLY A 289 4.11 7.68 20.61
C GLY A 289 4.55 6.88 19.39
N SER A 290 5.85 6.65 19.28
CA SER A 290 6.44 5.66 18.36
C SER A 290 6.17 4.23 18.81
N GLN A 291 6.70 3.25 18.07
CA GLN A 291 6.72 1.83 18.43
C GLN A 291 7.33 1.54 19.82
N GLN A 292 8.10 2.49 20.38
CA GLN A 292 8.74 2.37 21.71
C GLN A 292 7.98 3.15 22.80
N GLY A 293 6.80 3.70 22.48
CA GLY A 293 6.01 4.50 23.43
C GLY A 293 6.62 5.86 23.74
N ILE A 294 7.49 6.40 22.87
CA ILE A 294 8.14 7.70 23.03
C ILE A 294 7.65 8.65 21.92
N ILE A 295 7.30 9.88 22.27
CA ILE A 295 6.93 10.90 21.28
C ILE A 295 8.17 11.34 20.52
N VAL A 296 8.18 11.13 19.21
CA VAL A 296 9.30 11.53 18.34
C VAL A 296 8.97 12.66 17.39
N CYS A 297 7.68 12.99 17.24
CA CYS A 297 7.27 14.10 16.39
C CYS A 297 7.82 15.43 16.93
N PRO A 298 8.21 16.37 16.06
CA PRO A 298 8.61 17.71 16.49
C PRO A 298 7.46 18.45 17.16
N ASP A 299 7.79 19.42 18.02
CA ASP A 299 6.79 20.25 18.68
C ASP A 299 5.92 21.00 17.65
N GLY A 300 4.62 21.07 17.92
CA GLY A 300 3.63 21.67 17.02
C GLY A 300 2.97 20.70 16.03
N TYR A 301 3.48 19.47 15.90
CA TYR A 301 2.90 18.43 15.06
C TYR A 301 2.16 17.37 15.89
N LYS A 302 1.13 16.74 15.31
CA LYS A 302 0.31 15.70 15.96
C LYS A 302 -0.02 14.57 15.01
N THR A 303 0.12 13.33 15.49
CA THR A 303 -0.10 12.11 14.72
C THR A 303 -1.38 11.36 15.12
N THR A 304 -2.07 11.79 16.18
CA THR A 304 -3.39 11.23 16.59
C THR A 304 -4.55 11.38 15.58
N HIS A 305 -4.35 12.01 14.42
CA HIS A 305 -5.43 12.21 13.44
C HIS A 305 -5.82 10.91 12.71
N VAL A 306 -4.84 10.03 12.47
CA VAL A 306 -5.05 8.74 11.78
C VAL A 306 -5.98 7.82 12.59
N GLN A 307 -5.85 7.74 13.93
CA GLN A 307 -6.79 6.98 14.75
C GLN A 307 -8.25 7.47 14.57
N LYS A 308 -8.45 8.80 14.58
CA LYS A 308 -9.79 9.37 14.40
C LYS A 308 -10.36 9.03 13.03
N LEU A 309 -9.53 9.13 12.00
CA LEU A 309 -9.88 8.72 10.64
C LEU A 309 -10.28 7.25 10.61
N MET A 310 -9.52 6.35 11.24
CA MET A 310 -9.82 4.92 11.28
C MET A 310 -11.19 4.65 11.94
N ILE A 311 -11.49 5.29 13.07
CA ILE A 311 -12.80 5.16 13.73
C ILE A 311 -13.93 5.53 12.76
N TYR A 312 -13.85 6.68 12.09
CA TYR A 312 -14.88 7.07 11.11
C TYR A 312 -14.96 6.16 9.90
N LYS A 313 -13.83 5.67 9.40
CA LYS A 313 -13.80 4.75 8.26
C LYS A 313 -14.50 3.44 8.60
N ILE A 314 -14.22 2.86 9.77
CA ILE A 314 -14.88 1.63 10.21
C ILE A 314 -16.38 1.88 10.48
N LEU A 315 -16.75 2.98 11.12
CA LEU A 315 -18.17 3.34 11.32
C LEU A 315 -18.90 3.50 9.97
N ASN A 316 -18.28 4.16 8.99
CA ASN A 316 -18.84 4.31 7.65
C ASN A 316 -18.99 2.96 6.94
N PHE A 317 -17.95 2.13 7.00
CA PHE A 317 -17.91 0.79 6.41
C PHE A 317 -19.04 -0.09 6.97
N LEU A 318 -19.12 -0.20 8.30
CA LEU A 318 -20.16 -0.98 8.97
C LEU A 318 -21.57 -0.41 8.75
N ASN A 319 -21.74 0.91 8.72
CA ASN A 319 -23.03 1.56 8.41
C ASN A 319 -23.51 1.24 6.98
N LYS A 320 -22.61 1.27 5.99
CA LYS A 320 -22.90 0.83 4.60
C LYS A 320 -23.30 -0.64 4.52
N HIS A 321 -22.85 -1.44 5.48
CA HIS A 321 -23.17 -2.86 5.62
C HIS A 321 -24.18 -3.15 6.74
N GLN A 322 -25.12 -2.23 6.93
CA GLN A 322 -26.36 -2.37 7.72
C GLN A 322 -26.16 -2.57 9.23
N VAL A 323 -24.98 -2.28 9.78
CA VAL A 323 -24.76 -2.34 11.22
C VAL A 323 -25.40 -1.14 11.90
N ALA A 324 -26.26 -1.41 12.89
CA ALA A 324 -26.85 -0.38 13.72
C ALA A 324 -25.92 -0.02 14.89
N PHE A 325 -25.94 1.26 15.28
CA PHE A 325 -25.13 1.78 16.38
C PHE A 325 -25.99 2.40 17.49
N ASN A 326 -25.45 2.36 18.71
CA ASN A 326 -25.92 3.14 19.84
C ASN A 326 -25.66 4.64 19.62
N ASP A 327 -26.12 5.47 20.56
CA ASP A 327 -25.83 6.90 20.55
C ASP A 327 -24.30 7.15 20.56
N GLY A 328 -23.82 7.91 19.57
CA GLY A 328 -22.40 8.20 19.40
C GLY A 328 -21.85 9.22 20.40
N THR A 329 -22.66 9.91 21.20
CA THR A 329 -22.23 10.98 22.12
C THR A 329 -20.98 10.64 22.93
N GLN A 330 -20.87 9.39 23.41
CA GLN A 330 -19.74 8.93 24.22
C GLN A 330 -18.37 9.05 23.55
N ILE A 331 -18.25 8.92 22.22
CA ILE A 331 -16.95 9.03 21.53
C ILE A 331 -16.54 10.48 21.26
N PHE A 332 -17.41 11.46 21.50
CA PHE A 332 -17.20 12.88 21.21
C PHE A 332 -16.88 13.76 22.43
N HIS A 333 -16.77 13.21 23.64
CA HIS A 333 -16.36 14.01 24.80
C HIS A 333 -14.90 14.49 24.68
N GLN A 334 -14.53 15.56 25.39
CA GLN A 334 -13.23 16.23 25.22
C GLN A 334 -12.00 15.31 25.35
N TYR A 335 -12.11 14.23 26.12
CA TYR A 335 -11.01 13.32 26.46
C TYR A 335 -11.10 11.94 25.82
N THR A 336 -12.08 11.73 24.94
CA THR A 336 -12.33 10.46 24.27
C THR A 336 -11.66 10.42 22.91
N ALA A 337 -11.80 9.28 22.20
CA ALA A 337 -11.07 9.00 20.96
C ALA A 337 -11.20 10.11 19.90
N LEU A 338 -12.41 10.62 19.66
CA LEU A 338 -12.64 11.68 18.66
C LEU A 338 -12.45 13.07 19.28
N GLY A 339 -13.11 13.38 20.39
CA GLY A 339 -13.11 14.73 20.95
C GLY A 339 -14.21 15.64 20.40
N ARG A 340 -14.59 16.68 21.16
CA ARG A 340 -15.75 17.54 20.86
C ARG A 340 -15.75 18.17 19.47
N LYS A 341 -14.56 18.58 18.99
CA LYS A 341 -14.41 19.28 17.71
C LYS A 341 -14.78 18.45 16.47
N TYR A 342 -14.96 17.14 16.61
CA TYR A 342 -15.36 16.28 15.48
C TYR A 342 -16.83 15.84 15.53
N SER A 343 -17.61 16.33 16.50
CA SER A 343 -19.04 15.99 16.58
C SER A 343 -19.87 16.52 15.39
N GLY A 344 -19.40 17.57 14.71
CA GLY A 344 -20.08 18.19 13.55
C GLY A 344 -21.39 18.90 13.88
N ALA A 345 -21.93 18.71 15.09
CA ALA A 345 -23.09 19.40 15.63
C ALA A 345 -22.64 20.55 16.53
N ASP A 346 -23.53 21.55 16.74
CA ASP A 346 -23.36 22.51 17.82
C ASP A 346 -23.09 21.74 19.12
N ALA A 347 -22.17 22.25 19.95
CA ALA A 347 -21.61 21.56 21.11
C ALA A 347 -22.64 21.12 22.19
N GLU A 348 -23.92 21.33 21.93
CA GLU A 348 -25.10 21.07 22.77
C GLU A 348 -25.96 19.89 22.30
N ALA A 349 -25.61 19.20 21.21
CA ALA A 349 -26.39 18.06 20.71
C ALA A 349 -26.48 16.93 21.76
N LYS A 350 -27.69 16.70 22.28
CA LYS A 350 -27.98 15.68 23.31
C LYS A 350 -27.85 14.24 22.81
N SER A 351 -27.83 14.02 21.50
CA SER A 351 -27.76 12.71 20.87
C SER A 351 -27.07 12.79 19.51
N ILE A 352 -26.23 11.80 19.18
CA ILE A 352 -25.53 11.73 17.88
C ILE A 352 -25.88 10.41 17.19
N LYS A 353 -26.58 10.52 16.06
CA LYS A 353 -26.90 9.38 15.18
C LYS A 353 -25.76 9.14 14.20
N ILE A 354 -25.00 8.06 14.40
CA ILE A 354 -23.83 7.71 13.56
C ILE A 354 -24.21 7.59 12.08
N ALA A 355 -25.35 6.99 11.76
CA ALA A 355 -25.82 6.83 10.39
C ALA A 355 -26.12 8.16 9.64
N ALA A 356 -26.27 9.27 10.36
CA ALA A 356 -26.58 10.59 9.81
C ALA A 356 -25.35 11.50 9.70
N LEU A 357 -24.16 11.01 10.05
CA LEU A 357 -22.93 11.78 9.96
C LEU A 357 -22.55 12.02 8.49
N ASP A 358 -22.07 13.22 8.19
CA ASP A 358 -21.48 13.56 6.89
C ASP A 358 -20.06 12.98 6.79
N PHE A 359 -19.97 11.67 6.60
CA PHE A 359 -18.70 10.95 6.48
C PHE A 359 -17.78 11.56 5.41
N PRO A 360 -18.24 11.91 4.18
CA PRO A 360 -17.38 12.55 3.19
C PRO A 360 -16.69 13.82 3.72
N THR A 361 -17.43 14.74 4.33
CA THR A 361 -16.84 15.99 4.88
C THR A 361 -15.90 15.72 6.05
N ILE A 362 -16.27 14.80 6.95
CA ILE A 362 -15.45 14.44 8.11
C ILE A 362 -14.12 13.83 7.68
N LEU A 363 -14.17 12.82 6.79
CA LEU A 363 -12.99 12.14 6.29
C LEU A 363 -12.08 13.12 5.55
N ARG A 364 -12.63 13.96 4.67
CA ARG A 364 -11.88 15.01 3.95
C ARG A 364 -11.14 15.95 4.91
N THR A 365 -11.81 16.39 5.98
CA THR A 365 -11.22 17.28 6.98
C THR A 365 -10.10 16.61 7.78
N LEU A 366 -10.28 15.33 8.15
CA LEU A 366 -9.24 14.57 8.85
C LEU A 366 -8.04 14.29 7.95
N TYR A 367 -8.26 13.96 6.68
CA TYR A 367 -7.19 13.80 5.72
C TYR A 367 -6.39 15.09 5.49
N ALA A 368 -7.05 16.24 5.37
CA ALA A 368 -6.36 17.53 5.30
C ALA A 368 -5.51 17.80 6.55
N ALA A 369 -6.02 17.45 7.73
CA ALA A 369 -5.26 17.55 8.98
C ALA A 369 -4.04 16.61 9.01
N ILE A 370 -4.18 15.38 8.49
CA ILE A 370 -3.08 14.42 8.36
C ILE A 370 -2.02 14.96 7.40
N ALA A 371 -2.41 15.41 6.21
CA ALA A 371 -1.49 15.99 5.21
C ALA A 371 -0.69 17.17 5.78
N LYS A 372 -1.35 18.06 6.54
CA LYS A 372 -0.68 19.18 7.23
C LYS A 372 0.33 18.73 8.30
N ASN A 373 0.16 17.53 8.86
CA ASN A 373 1.02 16.98 9.91
C ASN A 373 2.00 15.92 9.39
N GLN A 374 2.24 15.83 8.07
CA GLN A 374 3.10 14.80 7.47
C GLN A 374 4.48 14.70 8.14
N ILE A 375 5.11 15.83 8.48
CA ILE A 375 6.39 15.89 9.20
C ILE A 375 6.36 15.13 10.53
N GLY A 376 5.24 15.16 11.25
CA GLY A 376 5.07 14.43 12.50
C GLY A 376 5.05 12.91 12.28
N TYR A 377 4.44 12.45 11.19
CA TYR A 377 4.40 11.03 10.83
C TYR A 377 5.73 10.54 10.27
N ASP A 378 6.43 11.36 9.48
CA ASP A 378 7.74 11.03 8.92
C ASP A 378 8.81 10.84 10.00
N ALA A 379 8.63 11.41 11.19
CA ALA A 379 9.51 11.16 12.33
C ALA A 379 9.55 9.67 12.74
N TYR A 380 8.47 8.92 12.49
CA TYR A 380 8.45 7.46 12.74
C TYR A 380 9.36 6.66 11.82
N ASN A 381 9.84 7.25 10.71
CA ASN A 381 10.82 6.59 9.83
C ASN A 381 12.16 6.30 10.54
N SER A 382 12.40 6.91 11.70
CA SER A 382 13.60 6.72 12.52
C SER A 382 13.39 5.79 13.73
N THR A 383 12.21 5.19 13.86
CA THR A 383 11.82 4.39 15.02
C THR A 383 11.35 3.00 14.62
N HIS A 384 11.43 2.07 15.56
CA HIS A 384 11.13 0.65 15.37
C HIS A 384 10.79 0.02 16.71
N TYR A 385 10.12 -1.14 16.70
CA TYR A 385 9.91 -1.92 17.92
C TYR A 385 11.25 -2.43 18.46
N SER A 386 11.37 -2.48 19.79
CA SER A 386 12.59 -2.94 20.47
C SER A 386 13.05 -4.30 19.96
N TYR A 387 14.37 -4.45 19.77
CA TYR A 387 15.00 -5.67 19.25
C TYR A 387 14.59 -6.08 17.83
N MET A 388 13.92 -5.20 17.08
CA MET A 388 13.45 -5.52 15.72
C MET A 388 14.24 -4.88 14.58
N GLY A 389 15.25 -4.07 14.91
CA GLY A 389 16.07 -3.37 13.91
C GLY A 389 15.31 -2.30 13.14
N LEU A 390 16.05 -1.43 12.46
CA LEU A 390 15.51 -0.35 11.67
C LEU A 390 15.79 -0.60 10.19
N THR A 391 14.75 -0.90 9.43
CA THR A 391 14.87 -0.98 7.97
C THR A 391 14.81 0.42 7.35
N LYS A 392 15.53 0.62 6.24
CA LYS A 392 15.53 1.90 5.51
C LYS A 392 14.17 2.17 4.84
N GLN A 393 13.47 1.12 4.46
CA GLN A 393 12.22 1.20 3.71
C GLN A 393 11.26 0.10 4.13
N ARG A 394 9.96 0.41 4.16
CA ARG A 394 8.94 -0.63 4.38
C ARG A 394 8.94 -1.62 3.21
N ARG A 395 8.85 -2.90 3.53
CA ARG A 395 8.70 -4.00 2.59
C ARG A 395 7.24 -4.47 2.55
N ILE A 396 6.91 -5.30 1.57
CA ILE A 396 5.65 -6.03 1.49
C ILE A 396 5.95 -7.51 1.19
N LEU A 397 5.16 -8.40 1.77
CA LEU A 397 5.31 -9.84 1.56
C LEU A 397 4.35 -10.28 0.47
N HIS A 398 4.88 -10.91 -0.56
CA HIS A 398 4.14 -11.52 -1.66
C HIS A 398 4.03 -13.05 -1.49
N LYS A 399 3.16 -13.65 -2.30
CA LYS A 399 3.03 -15.11 -2.38
C LYS A 399 4.37 -15.75 -2.75
N GLY A 400 4.68 -16.87 -2.13
CA GLY A 400 5.94 -17.59 -2.36
C GLY A 400 7.11 -17.07 -1.50
N ARG A 401 6.84 -16.28 -0.45
CA ARG A 401 7.84 -15.69 0.46
C ARG A 401 8.76 -14.66 -0.20
N ILE A 402 8.28 -14.02 -1.26
CA ILE A 402 9.03 -12.99 -1.99
C ILE A 402 8.76 -11.64 -1.32
N TYR A 403 9.83 -10.91 -0.98
CA TYR A 403 9.72 -9.56 -0.44
C TYR A 403 9.83 -8.54 -1.57
N GLY A 404 8.90 -7.58 -1.59
CA GLY A 404 8.91 -6.44 -2.51
C GLY A 404 8.98 -5.11 -1.77
N LEU A 405 9.21 -4.02 -2.49
CA LEU A 405 9.18 -2.68 -1.90
C LEU A 405 7.74 -2.22 -1.71
N PHE A 406 7.44 -1.60 -0.55
CA PHE A 406 6.10 -1.06 -0.28
C PHE A 406 5.63 -0.04 -1.34
N ASN A 407 6.58 0.73 -1.88
CA ASN A 407 6.31 1.77 -2.88
C ASN A 407 5.98 1.21 -4.28
N GLU A 408 6.20 -0.09 -4.53
CA GLU A 408 5.73 -0.74 -5.75
C GLU A 408 4.21 -0.94 -5.76
N VAL A 409 3.62 -1.05 -4.57
CA VAL A 409 2.17 -1.24 -4.39
C VAL A 409 1.48 0.07 -4.05
N PHE A 410 2.11 0.91 -3.23
CA PHE A 410 1.55 2.19 -2.80
C PHE A 410 2.40 3.35 -3.28
N THR A 411 1.91 4.04 -4.30
CA THR A 411 2.54 5.25 -4.81
C THR A 411 2.61 6.32 -3.71
N THR A 412 3.76 7.00 -3.61
CA THR A 412 3.87 8.17 -2.73
C THR A 412 3.09 9.34 -3.33
N TYR A 413 2.04 9.77 -2.64
CA TYR A 413 1.22 10.89 -3.07
C TYR A 413 1.75 12.22 -2.55
N SER A 414 1.36 13.30 -3.22
CA SER A 414 1.66 14.64 -2.76
C SER A 414 0.48 15.59 -2.78
N GLY A 415 0.36 16.38 -1.72
CA GLY A 415 -0.74 17.32 -1.49
C GLY A 415 -2.00 16.65 -0.95
N TYR A 416 -2.07 15.33 -1.02
CA TYR A 416 -3.11 14.50 -0.43
C TYR A 416 -2.49 13.22 0.14
N VAL A 417 -3.25 12.48 0.95
CA VAL A 417 -2.72 11.38 1.78
C VAL A 417 -2.73 10.07 1.00
N ASN A 418 -3.82 9.82 0.27
CA ASN A 418 -4.05 8.65 -0.57
C ASN A 418 -5.16 8.94 -1.59
N GLU A 419 -5.48 7.97 -2.44
CA GLU A 419 -6.54 8.08 -3.45
C GLU A 419 -7.92 8.43 -2.88
N GLU A 420 -8.28 7.95 -1.69
CA GLU A 420 -9.55 8.33 -1.07
C GLU A 420 -9.60 9.83 -0.76
N HIS A 421 -8.50 10.39 -0.22
CA HIS A 421 -8.42 11.82 0.04
C HIS A 421 -8.58 12.63 -1.27
N ALA A 422 -7.92 12.21 -2.34
CA ALA A 422 -8.05 12.86 -3.65
C ALA A 422 -9.49 12.81 -4.17
N LEU A 423 -10.15 11.64 -4.10
CA LEU A 423 -11.54 11.47 -4.54
C LEU A 423 -12.53 12.32 -3.73
N LEU A 424 -12.32 12.42 -2.41
CA LEU A 424 -13.14 13.26 -1.54
C LEU A 424 -12.98 14.75 -1.87
N MET A 425 -11.76 15.19 -2.18
CA MET A 425 -11.47 16.57 -2.58
C MET A 425 -12.02 16.88 -3.97
N GLN A 426 -11.89 15.95 -4.92
CA GLN A 426 -12.50 16.02 -6.24
C GLN A 426 -14.03 16.16 -6.14
N THR A 427 -14.69 15.30 -5.37
CA THR A 427 -16.15 15.35 -5.17
C THR A 427 -16.56 16.69 -4.56
N HIS A 428 -15.80 17.18 -3.59
CA HIS A 428 -16.05 18.49 -2.96
C HIS A 428 -15.86 19.66 -3.95
N PHE A 429 -14.82 19.63 -4.79
CA PHE A 429 -14.60 20.62 -5.86
C PHE A 429 -15.84 20.76 -6.74
N PHE A 430 -16.37 19.66 -7.27
CA PHE A 430 -17.54 19.70 -8.15
C PHE A 430 -18.83 20.07 -7.41
N LYS A 431 -18.98 19.65 -6.16
CA LYS A 431 -20.11 20.03 -5.31
C LYS A 431 -20.19 21.54 -5.07
N ILE A 432 -19.05 22.25 -5.00
CA ILE A 432 -19.02 23.71 -4.92
C ILE A 432 -19.81 24.31 -6.10
N PHE A 433 -19.66 23.77 -7.31
CA PHE A 433 -20.35 24.23 -8.51
C PHE A 433 -21.75 23.61 -8.70
N GLY A 434 -22.30 22.91 -7.69
CA GLY A 434 -23.62 22.28 -7.78
C GLY A 434 -23.67 21.05 -8.70
N LEU A 435 -22.52 20.46 -9.02
CA LEU A 435 -22.44 19.26 -9.85
C LEU A 435 -22.46 17.99 -9.00
N ASP A 436 -23.31 17.04 -9.38
CA ASP A 436 -23.25 15.66 -8.88
C ASP A 436 -22.31 14.85 -9.77
N THR A 437 -21.21 14.35 -9.19
CA THR A 437 -20.20 13.63 -9.96
C THR A 437 -20.23 12.15 -9.68
N LYS A 438 -20.68 11.40 -10.68
CA LYS A 438 -20.22 10.02 -10.90
C LYS A 438 -18.74 10.04 -11.32
N ARG A 439 -18.03 8.94 -11.08
CA ARG A 439 -16.64 8.78 -11.51
C ARG A 439 -16.56 8.92 -13.04
N LYS A 440 -15.95 10.00 -13.52
CA LYS A 440 -15.58 10.23 -14.92
C LYS A 440 -14.13 9.78 -15.15
N ASN A 441 -13.74 9.53 -16.40
CA ASN A 441 -12.32 9.39 -16.71
C ASN A 441 -11.58 10.74 -16.47
N LEU A 442 -10.25 10.71 -16.39
CA LEU A 442 -9.46 11.89 -16.01
C LEU A 442 -9.59 13.06 -17.00
N ALA A 443 -9.64 12.78 -18.30
CA ALA A 443 -9.75 13.81 -19.33
C ALA A 443 -11.12 14.51 -19.23
N GLU A 444 -12.20 13.74 -19.11
CA GLU A 444 -13.55 14.27 -18.87
C GLU A 444 -13.64 15.08 -17.59
N MET A 445 -12.94 14.66 -16.53
CA MET A 445 -12.87 15.39 -15.27
C MET A 445 -12.21 16.76 -15.48
N ILE A 446 -11.05 16.82 -16.14
CA ILE A 446 -10.37 18.08 -16.45
C ILE A 446 -11.22 18.97 -17.35
N ASN A 447 -11.84 18.42 -18.39
CA ASN A 447 -12.70 19.17 -19.29
C ASN A 447 -13.94 19.72 -18.57
N THR A 448 -14.51 18.95 -17.64
CA THR A 448 -15.63 19.41 -16.78
C THR A 448 -15.15 20.55 -15.87
N ALA A 449 -14.00 20.39 -15.20
CA ALA A 449 -13.41 21.41 -14.35
C ALA A 449 -13.11 22.71 -15.12
N SER A 450 -12.54 22.57 -16.33
CA SER A 450 -12.28 23.68 -17.26
C SER A 450 -13.58 24.43 -17.58
N SER A 451 -14.62 23.70 -17.99
CA SER A 451 -15.91 24.28 -18.38
C SER A 451 -16.59 25.05 -17.24
N VAL A 452 -16.65 24.47 -16.04
CA VAL A 452 -17.31 25.14 -14.90
C VAL A 452 -16.54 26.34 -14.38
N LEU A 453 -15.21 26.29 -14.41
CA LEU A 453 -14.37 27.42 -14.04
C LEU A 453 -14.52 28.54 -15.06
N GLU A 454 -14.45 28.22 -16.36
CA GLU A 454 -14.67 29.20 -17.43
C GLU A 454 -16.04 29.88 -17.32
N GLU A 455 -17.11 29.10 -17.11
CA GLU A 455 -18.46 29.63 -16.94
C GLU A 455 -18.54 30.61 -15.76
N ASN A 456 -18.05 30.21 -14.58
CA ASN A 456 -18.15 31.04 -13.38
C ASN A 456 -17.22 32.26 -13.42
N ILE A 457 -16.09 32.18 -14.14
CA ILE A 457 -15.23 33.33 -14.39
C ILE A 457 -15.90 34.31 -15.36
N LYS A 458 -16.49 33.82 -16.47
CA LYS A 458 -17.21 34.66 -17.43
C LYS A 458 -18.43 35.34 -16.80
N LYS A 459 -19.13 34.68 -15.87
CA LYS A 459 -20.22 35.30 -15.08
C LYS A 459 -19.75 36.56 -14.36
N ILE A 460 -18.58 36.54 -13.72
CA ILE A 460 -18.01 37.74 -13.06
C ILE A 460 -17.75 38.84 -14.11
N THR A 461 -17.16 38.50 -15.26
CA THR A 461 -16.91 39.47 -16.35
C THR A 461 -18.20 40.10 -16.86
N ASN A 462 -19.26 39.29 -16.98
CA ASN A 462 -20.59 39.70 -17.47
C ASN A 462 -21.46 40.36 -16.40
N LYS A 463 -20.96 40.52 -15.16
CA LYS A 463 -21.70 41.05 -14.00
C LYS A 463 -22.93 40.20 -13.63
N GLU A 464 -22.86 38.91 -13.89
CA GLU A 464 -23.82 37.90 -13.44
C GLU A 464 -23.37 37.31 -12.09
N ALA A 465 -24.32 36.83 -11.29
CA ALA A 465 -24.00 36.22 -10.00
C ALA A 465 -23.13 34.96 -10.18
N SER A 466 -21.98 34.93 -9.51
CA SER A 466 -21.04 33.82 -9.56
C SER A 466 -20.71 33.33 -8.16
N ILE A 467 -20.49 32.03 -8.00
CA ILE A 467 -19.99 31.50 -6.73
C ILE A 467 -18.61 32.06 -6.36
N LEU A 468 -17.86 32.49 -7.38
CA LEU A 468 -16.53 33.06 -7.26
C LEU A 468 -16.54 34.53 -6.83
N ASP A 469 -17.71 35.16 -6.62
CA ASP A 469 -17.79 36.53 -6.08
C ASP A 469 -17.27 36.59 -4.62
N SER A 470 -17.41 35.50 -3.88
CA SER A 470 -16.90 35.36 -2.50
C SER A 470 -15.42 34.98 -2.46
N GLU A 471 -14.61 35.72 -1.68
CA GLU A 471 -13.20 35.39 -1.45
C GLU A 471 -13.01 34.02 -0.80
N VAL A 472 -13.91 33.65 0.13
CA VAL A 472 -13.88 32.34 0.80
C VAL A 472 -14.09 31.22 -0.22
N ASN A 473 -15.02 31.40 -1.16
CA ASN A 473 -15.26 30.43 -2.21
C ASN A 473 -14.09 30.35 -3.19
N ARG A 474 -13.50 31.49 -3.58
CA ARG A 474 -12.29 31.48 -4.43
C ARG A 474 -11.16 30.69 -3.78
N LYS A 475 -10.88 30.89 -2.50
CA LYS A 475 -9.87 30.13 -1.74
C LYS A 475 -10.17 28.64 -1.70
N ASN A 476 -11.42 28.26 -1.41
CA ASN A 476 -11.85 26.86 -1.38
C ASN A 476 -11.76 26.19 -2.76
N VAL A 477 -12.11 26.91 -3.83
CA VAL A 477 -11.95 26.44 -5.22
C VAL A 477 -10.47 26.24 -5.55
N LEU A 478 -9.59 27.17 -5.20
CA LEU A 478 -8.15 27.03 -5.44
C LEU A 478 -7.59 25.81 -4.71
N GLU A 479 -7.86 25.67 -3.40
CA GLU A 479 -7.39 24.54 -2.60
C GLU A 479 -7.81 23.20 -3.21
N THR A 480 -9.09 23.06 -3.56
CA THR A 480 -9.65 21.81 -4.08
C THR A 480 -9.20 21.54 -5.52
N PHE A 481 -9.13 22.57 -6.38
CA PHE A 481 -8.60 22.46 -7.74
C PHE A 481 -7.13 22.04 -7.76
N GLY A 482 -6.32 22.56 -6.84
CA GLY A 482 -4.92 22.15 -6.70
C GLY A 482 -4.77 20.65 -6.48
N ILE A 483 -5.66 20.05 -5.67
CA ILE A 483 -5.66 18.60 -5.44
C ILE A 483 -6.13 17.84 -6.69
N VAL A 484 -7.13 18.35 -7.42
CA VAL A 484 -7.59 17.76 -8.69
C VAL A 484 -6.46 17.72 -9.73
N ILE A 485 -5.72 18.82 -9.92
CA ILE A 485 -4.58 18.86 -10.85
C ILE A 485 -3.44 17.94 -10.39
N ARG A 486 -3.15 17.88 -9.08
CA ARG A 486 -2.15 16.94 -8.55
C ARG A 486 -2.54 15.49 -8.80
N GLN A 487 -3.80 15.14 -8.60
CA GLN A 487 -4.33 13.80 -8.88
C GLN A 487 -4.15 13.44 -10.36
N VAL A 488 -4.52 14.35 -11.26
CA VAL A 488 -4.37 14.16 -12.72
C VAL A 488 -2.92 13.99 -13.11
N SER A 489 -2.05 14.85 -12.61
CA SER A 489 -0.61 14.80 -12.89
C SER A 489 0.01 13.52 -12.35
N GLN A 490 -0.42 13.07 -11.16
CA GLN A 490 0.04 11.82 -10.57
C GLN A 490 -0.34 10.62 -11.44
N GLN A 491 -1.62 10.49 -11.79
CA GLN A 491 -2.10 9.37 -12.60
C GLN A 491 -1.48 9.37 -14.01
N TYR A 492 -1.32 10.55 -14.61
CA TYR A 492 -0.57 10.70 -15.87
C TYR A 492 0.85 10.10 -15.80
N LEU A 493 1.56 10.30 -14.68
CA LEU A 493 2.95 9.87 -14.50
C LEU A 493 3.12 8.44 -13.94
N THR A 494 2.08 7.84 -13.36
CA THR A 494 2.20 6.55 -12.65
C THR A 494 1.28 5.44 -13.14
N GLU A 495 0.23 5.74 -13.92
CA GLU A 495 -0.57 4.68 -14.52
C GLU A 495 0.24 3.85 -15.53
N ASN A 496 -0.15 2.58 -15.69
CA ASN A 496 0.40 1.75 -16.74
C ASN A 496 -0.30 2.04 -18.06
N TRP A 497 0.42 2.73 -18.95
CA TRP A 497 -0.07 3.12 -20.27
C TRP A 497 0.27 2.13 -21.38
N SER A 498 0.69 0.90 -21.06
CA SER A 498 1.31 -0.01 -22.04
C SER A 498 0.37 -0.60 -23.12
N SER A 499 -0.94 -0.54 -22.94
CA SER A 499 -1.90 -1.03 -23.95
C SER A 499 -2.32 0.09 -24.90
N ILE A 500 -2.55 -0.23 -26.17
CA ILE A 500 -2.94 0.74 -27.22
C ILE A 500 -4.11 1.65 -26.78
N GLU A 501 -5.16 1.07 -26.17
CA GLU A 501 -6.32 1.83 -25.67
C GLU A 501 -5.92 2.84 -24.58
N LYS A 502 -4.99 2.44 -23.69
CA LYS A 502 -4.46 3.29 -22.64
C LYS A 502 -3.53 4.37 -23.17
N GLU A 503 -2.72 4.08 -24.19
CA GLU A 503 -1.90 5.12 -24.86
C GLU A 503 -2.79 6.24 -25.41
N GLN A 504 -3.91 5.90 -26.05
CA GLN A 504 -4.89 6.88 -26.53
C GLN A 504 -5.56 7.65 -25.38
N GLU A 505 -5.89 6.99 -24.27
CA GLU A 505 -6.38 7.67 -23.07
C GLU A 505 -5.34 8.68 -22.52
N LYS A 506 -4.05 8.32 -22.52
CA LYS A 506 -2.96 9.21 -22.09
C LYS A 506 -2.84 10.43 -22.98
N GLU A 507 -2.90 10.26 -24.29
CA GLU A 507 -2.89 11.36 -25.26
C GLU A 507 -4.07 12.31 -25.05
N THR A 508 -5.27 11.75 -24.88
CA THR A 508 -6.49 12.53 -24.62
C THR A 508 -6.37 13.32 -23.33
N LEU A 509 -5.80 12.72 -22.28
CA LEU A 509 -5.55 13.38 -21.01
C LEU A 509 -4.52 14.51 -21.14
N TYR A 510 -3.43 14.27 -21.87
CA TYR A 510 -2.41 15.27 -22.15
C TYR A 510 -3.00 16.49 -22.86
N GLN A 511 -3.83 16.27 -23.88
CA GLN A 511 -4.52 17.34 -24.58
C GLN A 511 -5.46 18.12 -23.64
N ALA A 512 -6.23 17.44 -22.79
CA ALA A 512 -7.10 18.10 -21.82
C ALA A 512 -6.32 19.00 -20.84
N ILE A 513 -5.10 18.61 -20.44
CA ILE A 513 -4.19 19.43 -19.63
C ILE A 513 -3.72 20.67 -20.40
N ILE A 514 -3.39 20.55 -21.69
CA ILE A 514 -3.04 21.70 -22.54
C ILE A 514 -4.23 22.66 -22.65
N ASP A 515 -5.41 22.13 -22.90
CA ASP A 515 -6.60 22.92 -23.16
C ASP A 515 -7.01 23.76 -21.95
N ILE A 516 -7.03 23.18 -20.74
CA ILE A 516 -7.35 23.94 -19.52
C ILE A 516 -6.31 25.03 -19.22
N LEU A 517 -5.02 24.77 -19.46
CA LEU A 517 -3.96 25.75 -19.23
C LEU A 517 -3.98 26.88 -20.27
N THR A 518 -4.28 26.55 -21.52
CA THR A 518 -4.48 27.54 -22.59
C THR A 518 -5.69 28.41 -22.29
N LYS A 519 -6.79 27.80 -21.84
CA LYS A 519 -7.99 28.51 -21.41
C LYS A 519 -7.71 29.49 -20.28
N PHE A 520 -6.94 29.09 -19.27
CA PHE A 520 -6.57 30.02 -18.20
C PHE A 520 -5.66 31.16 -18.69
N LYS A 521 -4.76 30.90 -19.65
CA LYS A 521 -3.98 32.00 -20.27
C LYS A 521 -4.90 33.00 -20.97
N GLU A 522 -5.88 32.54 -21.75
CA GLU A 522 -6.89 33.41 -22.38
C GLU A 522 -7.66 34.23 -21.33
N LEU A 523 -8.14 33.58 -20.26
CA LEU A 523 -8.90 34.26 -19.20
C LEU A 523 -8.05 35.24 -18.38
N SER A 524 -6.72 35.11 -18.40
CA SER A 524 -5.80 36.01 -17.68
C SER A 524 -5.69 37.41 -18.31
N GLU A 525 -6.17 37.56 -19.55
CA GLU A 525 -6.23 38.84 -20.28
C GLU A 525 -7.44 39.71 -19.86
N SER A 526 -8.24 39.25 -18.88
CA SER A 526 -9.39 40.01 -18.36
C SER A 526 -8.99 41.37 -17.76
N ASP A 527 -9.81 42.39 -18.04
CA ASP A 527 -9.71 43.72 -17.43
C ASP A 527 -10.15 43.74 -15.95
N ASN A 528 -10.83 42.70 -15.47
CA ASN A 528 -11.24 42.60 -14.08
C ASN A 528 -10.06 42.13 -13.20
N LEU A 529 -9.60 43.00 -12.29
CA LEU A 529 -8.46 42.72 -11.42
C LEU A 529 -8.62 41.45 -10.58
N THR A 530 -9.82 41.19 -10.05
CA THR A 530 -10.10 40.00 -9.23
C THR A 530 -10.00 38.73 -10.06
N ILE A 531 -10.54 38.73 -11.28
CA ILE A 531 -10.42 37.59 -12.21
C ILE A 531 -8.95 37.38 -12.58
N LYS A 532 -8.25 38.46 -12.95
CA LYS A 532 -6.84 38.39 -13.33
C LYS A 532 -5.97 37.77 -12.24
N GLN A 533 -6.18 38.18 -10.98
CA GLN A 533 -5.50 37.61 -9.82
C GLN A 533 -5.86 36.14 -9.62
N PHE A 534 -7.16 35.81 -9.63
CA PHE A 534 -7.64 34.44 -9.43
C PHE A 534 -7.14 33.47 -10.50
N VAL A 535 -7.14 33.87 -11.77
CA VAL A 535 -6.66 33.06 -12.89
C VAL A 535 -5.13 32.91 -12.86
N ALA A 536 -4.40 33.95 -12.45
CA ALA A 536 -2.96 33.84 -12.21
C ALA A 536 -2.65 32.82 -11.10
N GLU A 537 -3.44 32.79 -10.03
CA GLU A 537 -3.33 31.78 -8.98
C GLU A 537 -3.66 30.36 -9.50
N LEU A 538 -4.67 30.19 -10.35
CA LEU A 538 -4.99 28.89 -10.99
C LEU A 538 -3.84 28.38 -11.88
N LEU A 539 -3.21 29.26 -12.66
CA LEU A 539 -2.05 28.93 -13.49
C LEU A 539 -0.84 28.55 -12.65
N GLU A 540 -0.49 29.38 -11.66
CA GLU A 540 0.62 29.12 -10.76
C GLU A 540 0.41 27.82 -9.99
N LEU A 541 -0.82 27.57 -9.50
CA LEU A 541 -1.17 26.34 -8.81
C LEU A 541 -1.05 25.11 -9.71
N SER A 542 -1.47 25.22 -10.97
CA SER A 542 -1.32 24.12 -11.93
C SER A 542 0.15 23.81 -12.20
N PHE A 543 0.97 24.82 -12.46
CA PHE A 543 2.40 24.65 -12.73
C PHE A 543 3.15 24.08 -11.53
N THR A 544 2.91 24.64 -10.34
CA THR A 544 3.55 24.15 -9.10
C THR A 544 3.09 22.75 -8.76
N SER A 545 1.82 22.40 -9.01
CA SER A 545 1.29 21.06 -8.79
C SER A 545 1.92 20.03 -9.74
N ILE A 546 2.01 20.32 -11.04
CA ILE A 546 2.66 19.44 -12.02
C ILE A 546 4.15 19.25 -11.66
N ASN A 547 4.89 20.34 -11.42
CA ASN A 547 6.31 20.26 -11.05
C ASN A 547 6.50 19.45 -9.75
N HIS A 548 5.65 19.68 -8.77
CA HIS A 548 5.76 18.97 -7.51
C HIS A 548 5.59 17.45 -7.71
N THR A 549 4.62 17.01 -8.51
CA THR A 549 4.44 15.60 -8.84
C THR A 549 5.65 15.03 -9.59
N LEU A 550 6.25 15.78 -10.52
CA LEU A 550 7.51 15.40 -11.18
C LEU A 550 8.64 15.18 -10.16
N VAL A 551 8.83 16.11 -9.23
CA VAL A 551 9.88 16.03 -8.19
C VAL A 551 9.67 14.80 -7.30
N VAL A 552 8.44 14.56 -6.84
CA VAL A 552 8.11 13.40 -6.01
C VAL A 552 8.36 12.09 -6.75
N ARG A 553 7.97 12.00 -8.02
CA ARG A 553 8.23 10.81 -8.84
C ARG A 553 9.74 10.58 -9.04
N ALA A 554 10.50 11.65 -9.32
CA ALA A 554 11.96 11.57 -9.46
C ALA A 554 12.63 11.09 -8.16
N HIS A 555 12.19 11.57 -7.00
CA HIS A 555 12.69 11.10 -5.70
C HIS A 555 12.35 9.64 -5.42
N ALA A 556 11.15 9.18 -5.78
CA ALA A 556 10.76 7.78 -5.64
C ALA A 556 11.66 6.87 -6.51
N LEU A 557 11.82 7.20 -7.80
CA LEU A 557 12.68 6.45 -8.71
C LEU A 557 14.15 6.42 -8.24
N LYS A 558 14.66 7.53 -7.72
CA LYS A 558 16.02 7.59 -7.15
C LYS A 558 16.18 6.69 -5.93
N LYS A 559 15.14 6.60 -5.11
CA LYS A 559 15.13 5.75 -3.90
C LYS A 559 15.18 4.26 -4.28
N ASP A 560 14.43 3.86 -5.29
CA ASP A 560 14.42 2.48 -5.82
C ASP A 560 15.75 2.18 -6.54
N PHE A 561 16.27 3.13 -7.32
CA PHE A 561 17.60 3.04 -7.93
C PHE A 561 18.67 2.79 -6.87
N ASN A 562 18.72 3.61 -5.81
CA ASN A 562 19.71 3.46 -4.74
C ASN A 562 19.61 2.11 -4.03
N TYR A 563 18.41 1.56 -3.87
CA TYR A 563 18.20 0.22 -3.32
C TYR A 563 18.87 -0.86 -4.19
N PHE A 564 18.67 -0.80 -5.51
CA PHE A 564 19.30 -1.76 -6.43
C PHE A 564 20.81 -1.59 -6.55
N GLN A 565 21.36 -0.42 -6.23
CA GLN A 565 22.80 -0.17 -6.15
C GLN A 565 23.45 -0.72 -4.87
N GLU A 566 22.67 -1.16 -3.86
CA GLU A 566 23.24 -1.69 -2.62
C GLU A 566 24.03 -2.99 -2.89
N SER A 567 25.30 -3.00 -2.49
CA SER A 567 26.18 -4.16 -2.65
C SER A 567 25.68 -5.35 -1.83
N ILE A 568 26.09 -6.56 -2.25
CA ILE A 568 25.84 -7.78 -1.48
C ILE A 568 26.35 -7.66 -0.03
N ASP A 569 27.47 -6.95 0.17
CA ASP A 569 28.10 -6.78 1.47
C ASP A 569 27.18 -6.02 2.44
N ILE A 570 26.61 -4.89 2.00
CA ILE A 570 25.66 -4.10 2.80
C ILE A 570 24.43 -4.95 3.17
N ARG A 571 23.91 -5.72 2.21
CA ARG A 571 22.75 -6.59 2.42
C ARG A 571 23.06 -7.73 3.39
N LEU A 572 24.23 -8.34 3.30
CA LEU A 572 24.69 -9.36 4.24
C LEU A 572 24.89 -8.81 5.65
N ILE A 573 25.43 -7.58 5.79
CA ILE A 573 25.52 -6.90 7.09
C ILE A 573 24.14 -6.75 7.70
N HIS A 574 23.16 -6.23 6.94
CA HIS A 574 21.80 -6.09 7.43
C HIS A 574 21.19 -7.44 7.84
N PHE A 575 21.27 -8.44 6.95
CA PHE A 575 20.73 -9.78 7.18
C PHE A 575 21.28 -10.43 8.46
N PHE A 576 22.62 -10.48 8.60
CA PHE A 576 23.24 -11.10 9.77
C PHE A 576 23.07 -10.24 11.04
N SER A 577 23.04 -8.91 10.93
CA SER A 577 22.77 -8.04 12.08
C SER A 577 21.37 -8.28 12.64
N ALA A 578 20.36 -8.34 11.77
CA ALA A 578 18.99 -8.63 12.14
C ALA A 578 18.87 -10.03 12.79
N LEU A 579 19.50 -11.03 12.18
CA LEU A 579 19.51 -12.40 12.68
C LEU A 579 20.19 -12.53 14.05
N LEU A 580 21.36 -11.92 14.22
CA LEU A 580 22.09 -11.95 15.49
C LEU A 580 21.34 -11.22 16.60
N MET A 581 20.71 -10.08 16.29
CA MET A 581 19.88 -9.36 17.24
C MET A 581 18.65 -10.18 17.63
N GLN A 582 18.03 -10.89 16.69
CA GLN A 582 16.92 -11.81 16.97
C GLN A 582 17.36 -12.97 17.89
N LEU A 583 18.54 -13.56 17.64
CA LEU A 583 19.04 -14.69 18.41
C LEU A 583 19.51 -14.32 19.81
N ASN A 584 20.13 -13.14 19.96
CA ASN A 584 20.81 -12.74 21.18
C ASN A 584 20.03 -11.72 22.02
N HIS A 585 18.98 -11.11 21.46
CA HIS A 585 18.23 -10.00 22.09
C HIS A 585 19.13 -8.82 22.50
N ILE A 586 20.19 -8.56 21.73
CA ILE A 586 21.14 -7.45 21.95
C ILE A 586 21.09 -6.53 20.73
N GLU A 587 20.75 -5.26 20.95
CA GLU A 587 20.80 -4.23 19.91
C GLU A 587 22.26 -3.85 19.60
N ASN A 588 22.57 -3.61 18.32
CA ASN A 588 23.87 -3.14 17.83
C ASN A 588 25.06 -4.09 18.07
N SER A 589 25.12 -5.20 17.32
CA SER A 589 26.31 -6.05 17.24
C SER A 589 27.12 -5.99 15.90
N PRO A 590 27.29 -4.82 15.23
CA PRO A 590 27.93 -4.78 13.91
C PRO A 590 29.46 -4.95 13.91
N SER A 591 30.18 -4.67 15.01
CA SER A 591 31.65 -4.62 14.99
C SER A 591 32.32 -5.92 14.53
N VAL A 592 31.73 -7.08 14.85
CA VAL A 592 32.26 -8.38 14.45
C VAL A 592 32.03 -8.64 12.95
N LEU A 593 30.93 -8.15 12.37
CA LEU A 593 30.67 -8.31 10.93
C LEU A 593 31.61 -7.44 10.10
N ASP A 594 31.87 -6.21 10.55
CA ASP A 594 32.81 -5.30 9.90
C ASP A 594 34.24 -5.89 9.87
N GLU A 595 34.67 -6.52 10.96
CA GLU A 595 35.96 -7.22 11.05
C GLU A 595 36.04 -8.42 10.07
N ILE A 596 34.98 -9.23 10.01
CA ILE A 596 34.91 -10.37 9.07
C ILE A 596 35.02 -9.89 7.63
N MET A 597 34.26 -8.86 7.27
CA MET A 597 34.14 -8.39 5.89
C MET A 597 35.35 -7.55 5.45
N SER A 598 36.07 -6.97 6.40
CA SER A 598 37.34 -6.28 6.15
C SER A 598 38.52 -7.25 5.92
N SER A 599 38.37 -8.53 6.24
CA SER A 599 39.42 -9.55 6.08
C SER A 599 39.79 -9.78 4.61
N GLU A 600 41.06 -10.07 4.36
CA GLU A 600 41.56 -10.36 3.01
C GLU A 600 40.99 -11.67 2.47
N GLU A 601 40.66 -12.63 3.33
CA GLU A 601 39.98 -13.86 2.93
C GLU A 601 38.57 -13.58 2.41
N TYR A 602 37.82 -12.68 3.05
CA TYR A 602 36.47 -12.34 2.63
C TYR A 602 36.45 -11.58 1.30
N LYS A 603 37.32 -10.57 1.14
CA LYS A 603 37.40 -9.75 -0.08
C LYS A 603 37.75 -10.53 -1.34
N LYS A 604 38.38 -11.69 -1.21
CA LYS A 604 38.71 -12.60 -2.32
C LYS A 604 37.54 -13.50 -2.74
N LEU A 605 36.48 -13.57 -1.94
CA LEU A 605 35.32 -14.39 -2.25
C LEU A 605 34.46 -13.72 -3.33
N PRO A 606 33.89 -14.51 -4.26
CA PRO A 606 32.96 -13.96 -5.24
C PRO A 606 31.66 -13.50 -4.58
N ASP A 607 31.02 -12.49 -5.18
CA ASP A 607 29.70 -12.01 -4.78
C ASP A 607 28.58 -12.98 -5.16
N HIS A 608 28.82 -13.86 -6.14
CA HIS A 608 27.86 -14.88 -6.58
C HIS A 608 28.54 -16.25 -6.71
N PRO A 609 27.88 -17.35 -6.29
CA PRO A 609 26.63 -17.38 -5.52
C PRO A 609 26.80 -16.81 -4.11
N SER A 610 25.72 -16.26 -3.54
CA SER A 610 25.74 -15.63 -2.20
C SER A 610 26.21 -16.59 -1.09
N ALA A 611 25.97 -17.90 -1.30
CA ALA A 611 26.38 -19.00 -0.43
C ALA A 611 27.88 -18.96 -0.06
N CYS A 612 28.77 -18.52 -0.95
CA CYS A 612 30.21 -18.46 -0.67
C CYS A 612 30.53 -17.48 0.48
N LYS A 613 29.99 -16.27 0.40
CA LYS A 613 30.16 -15.23 1.43
C LYS A 613 29.39 -15.58 2.70
N ILE A 614 28.18 -16.12 2.58
CA ILE A 614 27.36 -16.58 3.72
C ILE A 614 28.09 -17.68 4.50
N ALA A 615 28.66 -18.69 3.83
CA ALA A 615 29.41 -19.77 4.47
C ALA A 615 30.63 -19.24 5.24
N HIS A 616 31.33 -18.25 4.70
CA HIS A 616 32.46 -17.62 5.38
C HIS A 616 32.02 -16.88 6.66
N ILE A 617 30.97 -16.05 6.55
CA ILE A 617 30.42 -15.32 7.71
C ILE A 617 29.94 -16.30 8.78
N TYR A 618 29.17 -17.33 8.37
CA TYR A 618 28.68 -18.39 9.26
C TYR A 618 29.82 -19.05 10.05
N LYS A 619 30.92 -19.43 9.38
CA LYS A 619 32.08 -20.03 10.04
C LYS A 619 32.72 -19.11 11.07
N LYS A 620 32.83 -17.81 10.76
CA LYS A 620 33.45 -16.81 11.64
C LYS A 620 32.57 -16.42 12.82
N LEU A 621 31.25 -16.58 12.70
CA LEU A 621 30.27 -16.32 13.75
C LEU A 621 29.89 -17.57 14.56
N SER A 622 30.58 -18.69 14.37
CA SER A 622 30.39 -19.91 15.16
C SER A 622 30.58 -19.63 16.67
N GLY A 623 29.71 -20.19 17.49
CA GLY A 623 29.54 -19.92 18.92
C GLY A 623 28.53 -18.82 19.27
N LYS A 624 27.80 -18.23 18.30
CA LYS A 624 26.85 -17.12 18.51
C LYS A 624 25.38 -17.50 18.33
N GLY A 625 25.06 -18.79 18.34
CA GLY A 625 23.69 -19.31 18.25
C GLY A 625 23.19 -19.55 16.83
N LEU A 626 24.02 -19.28 15.81
CA LEU A 626 23.73 -19.53 14.40
C LEU A 626 23.70 -21.01 14.05
N GLU A 627 24.27 -21.87 14.89
CA GLU A 627 24.44 -23.31 14.64
C GLU A 627 23.10 -24.06 14.52
N LYS A 628 22.00 -23.40 14.89
CA LYS A 628 20.63 -23.88 14.71
C LYS A 628 20.17 -23.88 13.25
N TYR A 629 20.87 -23.17 12.36
CA TYR A 629 20.53 -23.03 10.95
C TYR A 629 21.61 -23.62 10.07
N THR A 630 21.20 -24.25 8.97
CA THR A 630 22.14 -24.67 7.93
C THR A 630 22.50 -23.50 7.01
N ILE A 631 23.63 -23.60 6.31
CA ILE A 631 24.05 -22.58 5.35
C ILE A 631 23.01 -22.45 4.23
N GLU A 632 22.38 -23.55 3.82
CA GLU A 632 21.33 -23.59 2.80
C GLU A 632 20.10 -22.80 3.27
N GLN A 633 19.67 -22.97 4.53
CA GLN A 633 18.55 -22.21 5.09
C GLN A 633 18.84 -20.71 5.17
N LEU A 634 20.07 -20.34 5.54
CA LEU A 634 20.49 -18.94 5.58
C LEU A 634 20.57 -18.34 4.18
N THR A 635 21.09 -19.09 3.21
CA THR A 635 21.19 -18.68 1.80
C THR A 635 19.80 -18.48 1.21
N GLN A 636 18.91 -19.45 1.39
CA GLN A 636 17.53 -19.35 0.90
C GLN A 636 16.81 -18.14 1.51
N SER A 637 16.93 -17.93 2.82
CA SER A 637 16.31 -16.77 3.49
C SER A 637 16.86 -15.43 3.03
N TYR A 638 18.17 -15.36 2.80
CA TYR A 638 18.81 -14.19 2.23
C TYR A 638 18.28 -13.91 0.81
N GLU A 639 18.16 -14.95 -0.02
CA GLU A 639 17.67 -14.83 -1.39
C GLU A 639 16.18 -14.45 -1.43
N GLU A 640 15.33 -15.04 -0.59
CA GLU A 640 13.91 -14.66 -0.43
C GLU A 640 13.76 -13.16 -0.14
N GLN A 641 14.69 -12.57 0.61
CA GLN A 641 14.63 -11.16 1.04
C GLN A 641 15.34 -10.17 0.12
N PHE A 642 16.39 -10.59 -0.60
CA PHE A 642 17.33 -9.68 -1.25
C PHE A 642 17.71 -10.05 -2.69
N ALA A 643 17.24 -11.18 -3.22
CA ALA A 643 17.72 -11.66 -4.52
C ALA A 643 17.36 -10.75 -5.70
N ASP A 644 16.34 -9.89 -5.58
CA ASP A 644 15.84 -8.92 -6.59
C ASP A 644 16.07 -9.38 -8.04
N PRO A 645 15.12 -10.05 -8.70
CA PRO A 645 15.29 -10.55 -10.07
C PRO A 645 15.67 -9.45 -11.07
N ILE A 646 16.31 -9.83 -12.18
CA ILE A 646 16.74 -8.90 -13.24
C ILE A 646 15.53 -8.20 -13.90
N GLU A 647 14.36 -8.83 -13.87
CA GLU A 647 13.08 -8.26 -14.29
C GLU A 647 12.71 -7.01 -13.49
N ASP A 648 13.07 -6.92 -12.21
CA ASP A 648 12.79 -5.73 -11.38
C ASP A 648 13.68 -4.55 -11.80
N PHE A 649 14.93 -4.83 -12.19
CA PHE A 649 15.82 -3.82 -12.78
C PHE A 649 15.27 -3.33 -14.12
N ALA A 650 14.79 -4.25 -14.97
CA ALA A 650 14.17 -3.92 -16.25
C ALA A 650 12.92 -3.05 -16.07
N LYS A 651 12.07 -3.40 -15.11
CA LYS A 651 10.86 -2.64 -14.72
C LYS A 651 11.23 -1.22 -14.29
N LEU A 652 12.22 -1.04 -13.41
CA LEU A 652 12.65 0.29 -12.98
C LEU A 652 13.28 1.08 -14.15
N TYR A 653 14.09 0.44 -14.99
CA TYR A 653 14.65 1.08 -16.18
C TYR A 653 13.56 1.61 -17.10
N GLN A 654 12.54 0.79 -17.40
CA GLN A 654 11.39 1.21 -18.22
C GLN A 654 10.61 2.36 -17.58
N GLN A 655 10.44 2.35 -16.26
CA GLN A 655 9.79 3.45 -15.54
C GLN A 655 10.58 4.76 -15.65
N ILE A 656 11.91 4.72 -15.53
CA ILE A 656 12.77 5.89 -15.69
C ILE A 656 12.71 6.41 -17.14
N GLN A 657 12.78 5.53 -18.14
CA GLN A 657 12.65 5.90 -19.55
C GLN A 657 11.30 6.57 -19.84
N THR A 658 10.20 5.96 -19.40
CA THR A 658 8.86 6.53 -19.54
C THR A 658 8.77 7.92 -18.89
N PHE A 659 9.35 8.06 -17.70
CA PHE A 659 9.36 9.32 -16.97
C PHE A 659 10.19 10.42 -17.67
N ILE A 660 11.28 10.07 -18.35
CA ILE A 660 12.06 11.03 -19.18
C ILE A 660 11.19 11.57 -20.31
N TYR A 661 10.44 10.72 -21.02
CA TYR A 661 9.53 11.16 -22.08
C TYR A 661 8.41 12.06 -21.55
N ASP A 662 7.80 11.68 -20.43
CA ASP A 662 6.75 12.47 -19.80
C ASP A 662 7.26 13.83 -19.30
N LEU A 663 8.48 13.88 -18.77
CA LEU A 663 9.15 15.12 -18.38
C LEU A 663 9.35 16.05 -19.59
N ALA A 664 9.80 15.50 -20.74
CA ALA A 664 9.97 16.27 -21.96
C ALA A 664 8.63 16.83 -22.48
N ALA A 665 7.56 16.04 -22.47
CA ALA A 665 6.22 16.48 -22.85
C ALA A 665 5.73 17.63 -21.94
N LEU A 666 5.79 17.46 -20.61
CA LEU A 666 5.33 18.46 -19.66
C LEU A 666 6.16 19.76 -19.68
N ARG A 667 7.44 19.69 -20.06
CA ARG A 667 8.29 20.88 -20.30
C ARG A 667 7.80 21.76 -21.46
N SER A 668 7.02 21.21 -22.40
CA SER A 668 6.43 22.00 -23.48
C SER A 668 5.28 22.90 -23.00
N ILE A 669 4.70 22.60 -21.84
CA ILE A 669 3.50 23.28 -21.32
C ILE A 669 3.83 24.13 -20.08
N VAL A 670 4.66 23.59 -19.19
CA VAL A 670 5.07 24.25 -17.94
C VAL A 670 6.34 25.06 -18.18
N PRO A 671 6.40 26.33 -17.71
CA PRO A 671 7.60 27.15 -17.88
C PRO A 671 8.86 26.45 -17.34
N SER A 672 9.94 26.38 -18.12
CA SER A 672 11.15 25.62 -17.76
C SER A 672 11.74 26.02 -16.40
N LYS A 673 11.64 27.31 -16.03
CA LYS A 673 12.07 27.84 -14.72
C LYS A 673 11.31 27.25 -13.51
N LYS A 674 10.18 26.61 -13.75
CA LYS A 674 9.35 25.97 -12.73
C LYS A 674 9.63 24.47 -12.61
N ILE A 675 10.33 23.85 -13.56
CA ILE A 675 10.64 22.42 -13.53
C ILE A 675 12.00 22.22 -12.87
N GLU A 676 11.99 21.54 -11.72
CA GLU A 676 13.19 21.27 -10.93
C GLU A 676 13.89 19.96 -11.29
N VAL A 677 13.20 19.06 -12.00
CA VAL A 677 13.73 17.73 -12.33
C VAL A 677 14.76 17.81 -13.46
N ASP A 678 15.96 17.29 -13.17
CA ASP A 678 17.06 17.15 -14.12
C ASP A 678 17.00 15.82 -14.87
N GLU A 679 16.82 15.91 -16.17
CA GLU A 679 16.77 14.78 -17.11
C GLU A 679 18.11 14.04 -17.20
N LEU A 680 19.23 14.76 -17.11
CA LEU A 680 20.56 14.16 -17.13
C LEU A 680 20.77 13.24 -15.92
N CYS A 681 20.22 13.62 -14.76
CA CYS A 681 20.24 12.78 -13.57
C CYS A 681 19.47 11.46 -13.80
N LEU A 682 18.31 11.51 -14.45
CA LEU A 682 17.50 10.32 -14.77
C LEU A 682 18.22 9.41 -15.77
N LEU A 683 18.80 9.96 -16.83
CA LEU A 683 19.59 9.20 -17.81
C LEU A 683 20.78 8.49 -17.16
N LYS A 684 21.49 9.19 -16.24
CA LYS A 684 22.57 8.58 -15.46
C LYS A 684 22.08 7.41 -14.59
N GLN A 685 20.90 7.52 -13.98
CA GLN A 685 20.31 6.43 -13.20
C GLN A 685 19.94 5.23 -14.09
N ALA A 686 19.31 5.46 -15.25
CA ALA A 686 18.98 4.40 -16.19
C ALA A 686 20.23 3.63 -16.66
N ASN A 687 21.30 4.35 -17.02
CA ASN A 687 22.57 3.72 -17.38
C ASN A 687 23.23 3.00 -16.21
N GLY A 688 23.14 3.57 -15.00
CA GLY A 688 23.63 2.92 -13.77
C GLY A 688 22.96 1.57 -13.51
N LEU A 689 21.65 1.44 -13.78
CA LEU A 689 20.95 0.15 -13.68
C LEU A 689 21.51 -0.90 -14.63
N VAL A 690 21.81 -0.51 -15.87
CA VAL A 690 22.42 -1.40 -16.88
C VAL A 690 23.77 -1.91 -16.39
N THR A 691 24.64 -1.00 -15.90
CA THR A 691 25.95 -1.37 -15.35
C THR A 691 25.83 -2.31 -14.16
N THR A 692 24.96 -2.01 -13.21
CA THR A 692 24.76 -2.85 -12.02
C THR A 692 24.16 -4.21 -12.36
N ALA A 693 23.23 -4.28 -13.31
CA ALA A 693 22.68 -5.56 -13.76
C ALA A 693 23.74 -6.40 -14.49
N ALA A 694 24.56 -5.79 -15.35
CA ALA A 694 25.68 -6.44 -16.01
C ALA A 694 26.67 -7.05 -14.98
N GLU A 695 26.98 -6.29 -13.93
CA GLU A 695 27.82 -6.78 -12.84
C GLU A 695 27.15 -7.89 -12.03
N ARG A 696 25.89 -7.72 -11.62
CA ARG A 696 25.20 -8.64 -10.72
C ARG A 696 24.84 -9.97 -11.38
N PHE A 697 24.43 -9.95 -12.65
CA PHE A 697 23.84 -11.11 -13.33
C PHE A 697 24.73 -11.75 -14.39
N TYR A 698 25.80 -11.09 -14.84
CA TYR A 698 26.64 -11.62 -15.92
C TYR A 698 28.11 -11.78 -15.55
N LYS A 699 28.69 -10.86 -14.76
CA LYS A 699 30.10 -10.90 -14.37
C LYS A 699 30.43 -12.19 -13.60
N ASN A 700 31.49 -12.87 -14.04
CA ASN A 700 32.03 -14.09 -13.40
C ASN A 700 31.01 -15.24 -13.22
N ARG A 701 29.90 -15.24 -13.97
CA ARG A 701 28.90 -16.32 -13.91
C ARG A 701 29.14 -17.37 -14.99
N PRO A 702 28.95 -18.66 -14.68
CA PRO A 702 29.02 -19.72 -15.69
C PRO A 702 27.83 -19.64 -16.66
N SER A 703 28.03 -20.06 -17.92
CA SER A 703 27.06 -19.84 -19.00
C SER A 703 25.65 -20.40 -18.76
N HIS A 704 25.51 -21.41 -17.89
CA HIS A 704 24.22 -22.04 -17.54
C HIS A 704 23.45 -21.31 -16.43
N GLU A 705 24.09 -20.35 -15.73
CA GLU A 705 23.47 -19.50 -14.70
C GLU A 705 23.22 -18.06 -15.18
N LEU A 706 23.62 -17.75 -16.41
CA LEU A 706 23.34 -16.46 -17.03
C LEU A 706 21.83 -16.32 -17.30
N PRO A 707 21.29 -15.08 -17.27
CA PRO A 707 19.92 -14.82 -17.72
C PRO A 707 19.66 -15.38 -19.13
N PRO A 708 18.40 -15.67 -19.48
CA PRO A 708 18.04 -16.07 -20.84
C PRO A 708 18.62 -15.12 -21.88
N ILE A 709 19.08 -15.65 -23.02
CA ILE A 709 19.63 -14.82 -24.11
C ILE A 709 18.61 -13.73 -24.43
N ALA A 710 19.06 -12.48 -24.38
CA ALA A 710 18.18 -11.32 -24.49
C ALA A 710 17.43 -11.35 -25.85
N GLY A 711 16.14 -11.69 -25.81
CA GLY A 711 15.28 -11.85 -26.98
C GLY A 711 14.93 -10.51 -27.62
N THR A 712 13.70 -10.02 -27.41
CA THR A 712 13.27 -8.66 -27.82
C THR A 712 13.44 -7.62 -26.71
N ASP A 713 13.74 -8.04 -25.47
CA ASP A 713 13.91 -7.15 -24.32
C ASP A 713 15.14 -6.25 -24.47
N LEU A 714 14.93 -4.94 -24.46
CA LEU A 714 15.98 -3.94 -24.66
C LEU A 714 16.93 -3.86 -23.47
N PHE A 715 16.42 -3.93 -22.24
CA PHE A 715 17.25 -3.77 -21.03
C PHE A 715 18.23 -4.92 -20.88
N MET A 716 17.73 -6.15 -21.05
CA MET A 716 18.56 -7.36 -21.00
C MET A 716 19.69 -7.33 -22.03
N LYS A 717 19.40 -6.85 -23.25
CA LYS A 717 20.41 -6.66 -24.30
C LYS A 717 21.48 -5.67 -23.88
N LEU A 718 21.09 -4.53 -23.32
CA LEU A 718 22.03 -3.51 -22.88
C LEU A 718 22.92 -4.03 -21.74
N ALA A 719 22.35 -4.78 -20.78
CA ALA A 719 23.11 -5.36 -19.67
C ALA A 719 24.10 -6.44 -20.16
N GLU A 720 23.66 -7.35 -21.03
CA GLU A 720 24.52 -8.37 -21.61
C GLU A 720 25.64 -7.75 -22.47
N GLN A 721 25.32 -6.76 -23.31
CA GLN A 721 26.30 -6.04 -24.11
C GLN A 721 27.33 -5.33 -23.23
N HIS A 722 26.90 -4.64 -22.18
CA HIS A 722 27.80 -4.00 -21.24
C HIS A 722 28.72 -5.02 -20.56
N ALA A 723 28.19 -6.21 -20.22
CA ALA A 723 29.00 -7.28 -19.64
C ALA A 723 30.01 -7.88 -20.62
N ILE A 724 29.66 -7.98 -21.91
CA ILE A 724 30.58 -8.39 -22.98
C ILE A 724 31.73 -7.37 -23.09
N GLU A 725 31.39 -6.08 -23.14
CA GLU A 725 32.36 -4.99 -23.34
C GLU A 725 33.28 -4.76 -22.14
N HIS A 726 32.77 -4.91 -20.92
CA HIS A 726 33.48 -4.50 -19.70
C HIS A 726 33.86 -5.64 -18.75
N PHE A 727 33.24 -6.82 -18.85
CA PHE A 727 33.49 -7.96 -17.95
C PHE A 727 33.95 -9.23 -18.65
N GLY A 728 34.17 -9.19 -19.97
CA GLY A 728 34.72 -10.32 -20.73
C GLY A 728 33.75 -11.50 -20.87
N VAL A 729 32.44 -11.24 -20.77
CA VAL A 729 31.40 -12.25 -20.98
C VAL A 729 31.35 -12.66 -22.45
N THR A 730 31.22 -13.96 -22.74
CA THR A 730 31.13 -14.47 -24.11
C THR A 730 29.86 -13.98 -24.80
N ASP A 731 29.99 -13.48 -26.03
CA ASP A 731 28.86 -13.06 -26.85
C ASP A 731 28.05 -14.27 -27.38
N ARG A 732 27.00 -14.62 -26.63
CA ARG A 732 26.08 -15.74 -26.95
C ARG A 732 25.17 -15.46 -28.16
N SER A 733 25.07 -14.20 -28.60
CA SER A 733 24.26 -13.84 -29.79
C SER A 733 24.91 -14.33 -31.09
N LYS A 734 26.25 -14.43 -31.12
CA LYS A 734 27.03 -14.95 -32.25
C LYS A 734 27.01 -16.47 -32.37
N GLU A 735 26.59 -17.20 -31.33
CA GLU A 735 26.47 -18.66 -31.38
C GLU A 735 25.22 -19.13 -32.14
N LYS A 736 24.16 -18.31 -32.21
CA LYS A 736 22.97 -18.58 -33.06
C LYS A 736 23.25 -18.46 -34.56
N ASN A 737 24.31 -17.73 -34.96
CA ASN A 737 24.67 -17.53 -36.37
C ASN A 737 25.75 -18.51 -36.87
N LYS A 738 26.08 -19.55 -36.11
CA LYS A 738 26.93 -20.67 -36.56
C LYS A 738 26.11 -21.82 -37.14
N GLU A 739 25.25 -21.52 -38.12
CA GLU A 739 25.01 -22.45 -39.23
C GLU A 739 25.90 -21.98 -40.40
N PRO A 740 26.49 -22.90 -41.18
CA PRO A 740 27.65 -22.57 -42.01
C PRO A 740 27.31 -21.57 -43.12
N GLU A 741 28.03 -20.44 -43.10
CA GLU A 741 28.05 -19.44 -44.17
C GLU A 741 28.33 -20.08 -45.53
N LYS A 742 27.44 -19.87 -46.49
CA LYS A 742 27.85 -19.80 -47.89
C LYS A 742 28.43 -18.42 -48.15
N ALA A 743 29.72 -18.43 -48.48
CA ALA A 743 30.55 -17.27 -48.77
C ALA A 743 29.93 -16.29 -49.77
N ASN A 744 30.12 -14.99 -49.52
CA ASN A 744 30.69 -14.08 -50.51
C ASN A 744 31.26 -12.79 -49.89
N VAL A 745 32.59 -12.75 -49.90
CA VAL A 745 33.56 -11.64 -50.04
C VAL A 745 33.05 -10.18 -49.98
N GLY A 746 33.44 -9.49 -48.90
CA GLY A 746 34.38 -8.35 -48.96
C GLY A 746 33.82 -6.93 -49.16
N THR A 747 33.91 -6.10 -48.13
CA THR A 747 34.86 -4.97 -48.02
C THR A 747 34.67 -4.23 -46.69
N GLY A 748 35.78 -3.83 -46.07
CA GLY A 748 35.82 -3.24 -44.73
C GLY A 748 35.33 -1.79 -44.65
N GLY A 749 34.95 -1.38 -43.44
CA GLY A 749 34.58 0.00 -43.13
C GLY A 749 34.52 0.20 -41.61
N TYR A 750 35.21 1.25 -41.17
CA TYR A 750 35.45 1.65 -39.79
C TYR A 750 34.17 1.92 -38.98
N LEU A 751 34.25 1.59 -37.68
CA LEU A 751 33.33 2.02 -36.63
C LEU A 751 33.31 3.56 -36.53
N SER A 752 32.18 4.17 -36.88
CA SER A 752 31.88 5.57 -36.61
C SER A 752 30.37 5.76 -36.59
N GLY A 753 29.84 6.11 -35.41
CA GLY A 753 28.65 6.94 -35.18
C GLY A 753 27.39 6.66 -35.99
N ALA A 754 26.40 6.02 -35.36
CA ALA A 754 24.98 6.41 -35.39
C ALA A 754 24.14 5.29 -34.73
N PHE A 755 23.94 5.37 -33.41
CA PHE A 755 22.84 4.64 -32.77
C PHE A 755 21.56 5.44 -32.96
N SER A 756 20.85 5.15 -34.05
CA SER A 756 19.48 5.57 -34.23
C SER A 756 18.74 4.47 -34.97
N PHE A 757 18.03 3.58 -34.27
CA PHE A 757 16.98 2.79 -34.91
C PHE A 757 15.81 2.39 -34.00
N PHE A 758 14.64 2.83 -34.49
CA PHE A 758 13.27 2.29 -34.45
C PHE A 758 12.58 1.99 -33.12
N TRP A 759 11.77 2.97 -32.68
CA TRP A 759 10.46 2.75 -32.07
C TRP A 759 9.34 3.00 -33.12
N ASN A 760 8.21 2.31 -32.92
CA ASN A 760 7.00 2.21 -33.75
C ASN A 760 6.43 3.58 -34.27
N PRO A 761 5.60 3.62 -35.33
CA PRO A 761 5.10 4.83 -36.00
C PRO A 761 4.33 5.85 -35.13
N MET A 762 3.83 5.47 -33.95
CA MET A 762 3.00 6.34 -33.10
C MET A 762 3.77 7.43 -32.34
N SER A 763 5.08 7.27 -32.13
CA SER A 763 5.92 8.32 -31.51
C SER A 763 5.89 9.64 -32.30
N ARG A 764 5.65 9.57 -33.62
CA ARG A 764 5.46 10.75 -34.50
C ARG A 764 4.07 11.39 -34.37
N MET A 765 3.05 10.68 -33.90
CA MET A 765 1.69 11.20 -33.75
C MET A 765 1.54 12.04 -32.48
N ILE A 766 2.19 11.63 -31.37
CA ILE A 766 2.09 12.32 -30.07
C ILE A 766 3.06 13.50 -29.95
N TYR A 767 4.30 13.35 -30.45
CA TYR A 767 5.40 14.19 -29.96
C TYR A 767 5.96 15.21 -30.96
N GLY A 768 5.45 15.26 -32.20
CA GLY A 768 5.98 16.17 -33.22
C GLY A 768 7.46 15.94 -33.55
N THR A 769 7.93 16.56 -34.63
CA THR A 769 9.35 16.51 -35.02
C THR A 769 10.22 17.30 -34.03
N SER A 770 11.29 16.68 -33.54
CA SER A 770 12.34 17.37 -32.78
C SER A 770 13.00 18.46 -33.62
N VAL A 771 13.15 19.65 -33.04
CA VAL A 771 13.98 20.73 -33.58
C VAL A 771 15.44 20.35 -33.37
N THR A 772 16.18 20.19 -34.47
CA THR A 772 17.63 20.01 -34.49
C THR A 772 18.32 21.32 -34.09
N THR A 773 18.94 21.36 -32.91
CA THR A 773 19.99 22.34 -32.59
C THR A 773 21.34 21.85 -33.11
N PRO A 774 22.13 22.67 -33.83
CA PRO A 774 23.45 22.27 -34.32
C PRO A 774 24.49 22.28 -33.19
N PRO A 775 25.44 21.34 -33.16
CA PRO A 775 26.53 21.33 -32.18
C PRO A 775 27.62 22.33 -32.61
N ASN A 776 27.94 23.29 -31.73
CA ASN A 776 29.04 24.23 -31.94
C ASN A 776 30.40 23.60 -31.60
N GLY A 777 31.42 23.97 -32.37
CA GLY A 777 32.75 24.29 -31.82
C GLY A 777 33.92 23.45 -32.32
N GLU A 778 34.38 23.68 -33.56
CA GLU A 778 35.79 23.42 -33.91
C GLU A 778 36.65 24.64 -33.59
N LEU A 779 37.64 24.44 -32.72
CA LEU A 779 38.76 25.33 -32.48
C LEU A 779 39.66 25.33 -33.72
N THR A 780 39.82 26.47 -34.39
CA THR A 780 40.93 26.72 -35.31
C THR A 780 41.65 28.02 -35.00
N GLN A 781 42.97 27.98 -35.24
CA GLN A 781 44.00 28.89 -34.77
C GLN A 781 43.91 30.30 -35.37
N LYS A 782 44.45 31.25 -34.60
CA LYS A 782 44.74 32.65 -34.98
C LYS A 782 45.50 32.75 -36.30
N GLU A 783 45.04 33.63 -37.18
CA GLU A 783 45.90 34.50 -38.01
C GLU A 783 45.14 35.77 -38.43
N SER A 784 45.90 36.77 -38.88
CA SER A 784 45.78 38.21 -38.65
C SER A 784 44.96 39.04 -39.66
N VAL A 785 44.24 40.05 -39.14
CA VAL A 785 44.22 41.51 -39.51
C VAL A 785 43.96 41.94 -40.99
N THR A 786 42.72 42.42 -41.24
CA THR A 786 42.19 43.53 -42.13
C THR A 786 42.49 43.62 -43.64
N PRO A 787 41.78 44.49 -44.42
CA PRO A 787 40.35 44.85 -44.46
C PRO A 787 39.74 44.84 -45.91
N THR A 788 38.43 45.11 -45.99
CA THR A 788 37.56 45.40 -47.17
C THR A 788 38.16 46.37 -48.20
N PRO A 789 37.71 46.42 -49.49
CA PRO A 789 36.34 46.81 -49.94
C PRO A 789 35.79 45.89 -51.08
N THR A 790 34.49 45.86 -51.44
CA THR A 790 33.48 46.90 -51.70
C THR A 790 32.10 46.30 -51.56
#